data_AF-A0A929A011-F1
#
_entry.id   AF-A0A929A011-F1
#
_cell.length_a   1.000
_cell.length_b   1.000
_cell.length_c   1.000
_cell.angle_alpha   90.00
_cell.angle_beta   90.00
_cell.angle_gamma   90.00
#
_symmetry.space_group_name_H-M   'P 1'
#
loop_
_entity.id
_entity.type
_entity.pdbx_description
1 polymer ?
#
loop_
_entity_poly.entity_id
_entity_poly.type
_entity_poly.pdbx_seq_one_letter_code
_entity_poly.pdbx_strand_id
1 'polypeptide(L)'
;MSPDLPPAIDYLPNLPKANLDDRTFDELVEECLLRIPRYCPEWTNYNAGDPGVTLVELFAWLVHQMLYRFNQVPTRHYVAFLELLGIRLQPPTPAQTQVTFYLTKAQTTAKVIPAGTEVATVRTENQPAIVFTTSQPLVIGTPRIKHLLLGLEPLEQPIDGEIDNVLRTEQDSANLEVSLQLFKSCSVGNCVYFVLAAEAPDQNEIIAANTNIAHPDFSVSEDTEDIFNQVQGNILALNFNGPAAVTTGIDPENPPLSWQYWDGHSWRDGILRDGDDKTKGFSFDKLSQGGPNPEVEGADVILHLPQQWPDTTFGAYAGHWIRCVYTAPRSTLNQRSTQQFNYQRSPEITGVSVRSIGGVTAASECVQLEQELLGVSTGKPGQVFELSKRPVLRRHSATEYIEVHPANARPETWQEVDSFGASGADDPHYIIDNASGTVQFGPLIREPEQLQQKIHERAAIQSWGRPNRIRRSVTSLAEQNYIPAVLAPTDRLSERQYGKVPPVGAEIYMSAYRVGGGSRGNVCAKALTVLKSSIPYVKQVVNYQPAQGGRDAESLNQAMIRVPELLRTRETAISPEDFERTAKQFDLGRAVYFVHCVRASHLTTPGVVRLLIIPQIKPWSFDRGLHPDRLQLQEPFKQSLHKHLNLHRALGIRATVEPPGYVGIQVTADVYLQPQYQQSTDLSYLHQKLIRELYQFINPITGGFEKQGWPLGRAVQTSDIIALLQNYTEVRSVGQVQLLCWRRYHHQDTVGWMQIPTPMVTVPLGELEMAASWQDESNPGHTIRFISL
;
A
#
# COMPACT_ATOMS: atom_id res chain seq x y z
N MET A 1 -1.97 -13.75 -33.08
CA MET A 1 -1.38 -14.37 -31.87
C MET A 1 -2.09 -13.75 -30.68
N SER A 2 -3.13 -14.43 -30.21
CA SER A 2 -3.93 -14.01 -29.06
C SER A 2 -3.21 -14.40 -27.78
N PRO A 3 -3.26 -13.60 -26.71
CA PRO A 3 -2.74 -14.01 -25.41
C PRO A 3 -3.70 -15.03 -24.78
N ASP A 4 -3.16 -16.16 -24.32
CA ASP A 4 -3.89 -17.22 -23.63
C ASP A 4 -4.63 -16.65 -22.41
N LEU A 5 -5.96 -16.71 -22.45
CA LEU A 5 -6.81 -16.47 -21.27
C LEU A 5 -6.71 -17.67 -20.32
N PRO A 6 -6.64 -17.45 -18.99
CA PRO A 6 -6.65 -18.53 -18.01
C PRO A 6 -7.98 -19.31 -18.04
N PRO A 7 -8.00 -20.57 -17.56
CA PRO A 7 -9.19 -21.40 -17.58
C PRO A 7 -10.34 -20.72 -16.81
N ALA A 8 -11.47 -20.58 -17.48
CA ALA A 8 -12.65 -19.90 -17.00
C ALA A 8 -13.15 -20.51 -15.67
N ILE A 9 -13.42 -19.64 -14.70
CA ILE A 9 -14.12 -20.00 -13.47
C ILE A 9 -15.59 -20.26 -13.85
N ASP A 10 -15.99 -21.53 -13.77
CA ASP A 10 -17.23 -22.11 -14.31
C ASP A 10 -18.48 -21.86 -13.43
N TYR A 11 -18.61 -20.66 -12.84
CA TYR A 11 -19.76 -20.30 -11.98
C TYR A 11 -20.71 -19.25 -12.60
N LEU A 12 -20.47 -18.78 -13.82
CA LEU A 12 -21.30 -17.77 -14.50
C LEU A 12 -21.59 -18.15 -15.97
N PRO A 13 -22.41 -19.19 -16.23
CA PRO A 13 -22.63 -19.69 -17.60
C PRO A 13 -23.51 -18.79 -18.49
N ASN A 14 -23.96 -17.62 -18.01
CA ASN A 14 -24.89 -16.74 -18.74
C ASN A 14 -24.59 -15.26 -18.50
N LEU A 15 -23.33 -14.84 -18.60
CA LEU A 15 -23.10 -13.46 -19.01
C LEU A 15 -23.60 -13.34 -20.45
N PRO A 16 -24.31 -12.26 -20.84
CA PRO A 16 -24.74 -12.09 -22.22
C PRO A 16 -23.50 -12.24 -23.10
N LYS A 17 -23.58 -13.14 -24.10
CA LYS A 17 -22.47 -13.32 -25.04
C LYS A 17 -22.02 -11.94 -25.51
N ALA A 18 -20.71 -11.67 -25.43
CA ALA A 18 -20.14 -10.39 -25.85
C ALA A 18 -20.58 -10.04 -27.28
N ASN A 19 -20.79 -11.07 -28.11
CA ASN A 19 -21.43 -10.98 -29.42
C ASN A 19 -22.79 -11.67 -29.39
N LEU A 20 -23.86 -10.93 -29.69
CA LEU A 20 -25.21 -11.49 -29.87
C LEU A 20 -25.28 -12.39 -31.11
N ASP A 21 -24.48 -12.08 -32.13
CA ASP A 21 -24.29 -12.87 -33.35
C ASP A 21 -22.80 -12.81 -33.74
N ASP A 22 -22.11 -13.94 -33.69
CA ASP A 22 -20.66 -14.08 -33.90
C ASP A 22 -20.26 -14.47 -35.32
N ARG A 23 -21.23 -14.53 -36.25
CA ARG A 23 -20.96 -14.89 -37.65
C ARG A 23 -19.99 -13.94 -38.32
N THR A 24 -18.94 -14.51 -38.90
CA THR A 24 -17.91 -13.80 -39.66
C THR A 24 -18.35 -13.54 -41.10
N PHE A 25 -17.62 -12.66 -41.79
CA PHE A 25 -17.83 -12.43 -43.23
C PHE A 25 -17.78 -13.73 -44.04
N ASP A 26 -16.77 -14.57 -43.82
CA ASP A 26 -16.58 -15.81 -44.58
C ASP A 26 -17.71 -16.81 -44.32
N GLU A 27 -18.14 -16.95 -43.07
CA GLU A 27 -19.29 -17.80 -42.70
C GLU A 27 -20.59 -17.31 -43.36
N LEU A 28 -20.81 -16.00 -43.44
CA LEU A 28 -21.98 -15.43 -44.12
C LEU A 28 -21.96 -15.68 -45.63
N VAL A 29 -20.78 -15.59 -46.27
CA VAL A 29 -20.61 -15.92 -47.69
C VAL A 29 -20.86 -17.41 -47.92
N GLU A 30 -20.24 -18.28 -47.13
CA GLU A 30 -20.40 -19.74 -47.23
C GLU A 30 -21.87 -20.14 -47.02
N GLU A 31 -22.52 -19.58 -46.01
CA GLU A 31 -23.93 -19.82 -45.70
C GLU A 31 -24.85 -19.43 -46.88
N CYS A 32 -24.53 -18.33 -47.57
CA CYS A 32 -25.26 -17.92 -48.77
C CYS A 32 -24.99 -18.86 -49.96
N LEU A 33 -23.73 -19.23 -50.21
CA LEU A 33 -23.35 -20.15 -51.29
C LEU A 33 -24.04 -21.51 -51.13
N LEU A 34 -24.08 -22.06 -49.91
CA LEU A 34 -24.75 -23.33 -49.60
C LEU A 34 -26.27 -23.27 -49.82
N ARG A 35 -26.87 -22.08 -49.81
CA ARG A 35 -28.31 -21.89 -50.06
C ARG A 35 -28.65 -21.74 -51.54
N ILE A 36 -27.72 -21.35 -52.40
CA ILE A 36 -27.98 -21.13 -53.83
C ILE A 36 -28.64 -22.33 -54.50
N PRO A 37 -28.17 -23.59 -54.34
CA PRO A 37 -28.77 -24.74 -55.03
C PRO A 37 -30.25 -24.97 -54.69
N ARG A 38 -30.70 -24.49 -53.51
CA ARG A 38 -32.08 -24.60 -53.06
C ARG A 38 -32.99 -23.52 -53.65
N TYR A 39 -32.48 -22.30 -53.82
CA TYR A 39 -33.29 -21.15 -54.25
C TYR A 39 -33.17 -20.85 -55.75
N CYS A 40 -31.98 -21.05 -56.32
CA CYS A 40 -31.67 -20.78 -57.73
C CYS A 40 -30.87 -21.96 -58.31
N PRO A 41 -31.51 -23.13 -58.53
CA PRO A 41 -30.81 -24.33 -59.02
C PRO A 41 -30.18 -24.13 -60.41
N GLU A 42 -30.66 -23.16 -61.20
CA GLU A 42 -30.08 -22.74 -62.48
C GLU A 42 -28.72 -22.00 -62.37
N TRP A 43 -28.37 -21.49 -61.19
CA TRP A 43 -27.10 -20.80 -60.97
C TRP A 43 -26.03 -21.81 -60.54
N THR A 44 -25.13 -22.16 -61.45
CA THR A 44 -24.12 -23.23 -61.25
C THR A 44 -22.67 -22.72 -61.15
N ASN A 45 -22.42 -21.44 -61.42
CA ASN A 45 -21.08 -20.83 -61.37
C ASN A 45 -20.86 -20.09 -60.05
N TYR A 46 -20.09 -20.69 -59.14
CA TYR A 46 -19.79 -20.14 -57.81
C TYR A 46 -18.38 -19.56 -57.70
N ASN A 47 -17.73 -19.24 -58.81
CA ASN A 47 -16.39 -18.66 -58.80
C ASN A 47 -16.42 -17.19 -58.35
N ALA A 48 -15.34 -16.72 -57.71
CA ALA A 48 -15.23 -15.33 -57.23
C ALA A 48 -15.37 -14.26 -58.34
N GLY A 49 -15.08 -14.62 -59.59
CA GLY A 49 -15.26 -13.72 -60.75
C GLY A 49 -16.70 -13.61 -61.25
N ASP A 50 -17.64 -14.37 -60.68
CA ASP A 50 -19.06 -14.30 -61.03
C ASP A 50 -19.71 -13.05 -60.39
N PRO A 51 -20.39 -12.19 -61.16
CA PRO A 51 -21.03 -10.99 -60.62
C PRO A 51 -22.08 -11.28 -59.53
N GLY A 52 -22.73 -12.45 -59.58
CA GLY A 52 -23.66 -12.88 -58.55
C GLY A 52 -22.96 -13.19 -57.23
N VAL A 53 -21.80 -13.86 -57.29
CA VAL A 53 -20.97 -14.13 -56.11
C VAL A 53 -20.41 -12.83 -55.53
N THR A 54 -19.98 -11.88 -56.36
CA THR A 54 -19.57 -10.53 -55.90
C THR A 54 -20.71 -9.80 -55.17
N LEU A 55 -21.96 -9.95 -55.61
CA LEU A 55 -23.11 -9.41 -54.87
C LEU A 55 -23.32 -10.14 -53.54
N VAL A 56 -23.17 -11.46 -53.49
CA VAL A 56 -23.23 -12.23 -52.24
C VAL A 56 -22.17 -11.75 -51.26
N GLU A 57 -20.93 -11.56 -51.71
CA GLU A 57 -19.84 -11.00 -50.90
C GLU A 57 -20.19 -9.58 -50.42
N LEU A 58 -20.70 -8.71 -51.30
CA LEU A 58 -21.11 -7.36 -50.89
C LEU A 58 -22.20 -7.38 -49.82
N PHE A 59 -23.23 -8.22 -49.98
CA PHE A 59 -24.30 -8.37 -48.99
C PHE A 59 -23.79 -8.98 -47.69
N ALA A 60 -22.92 -9.99 -47.74
CA ALA A 60 -22.28 -10.55 -46.56
C ALA A 60 -21.46 -9.48 -45.82
N TRP A 61 -20.73 -8.62 -46.55
CA TRP A 61 -20.00 -7.50 -45.96
C TRP A 61 -20.94 -6.49 -45.29
N LEU A 62 -22.03 -6.08 -45.96
CA LEU A 62 -23.02 -5.16 -45.38
C LEU A 62 -23.65 -5.73 -44.11
N VAL A 63 -24.02 -7.02 -44.13
CA VAL A 63 -24.57 -7.71 -42.96
C VAL A 63 -23.52 -7.80 -41.85
N HIS A 64 -22.27 -8.14 -42.15
CA HIS A 64 -21.19 -8.17 -41.17
C HIS A 64 -20.97 -6.80 -40.51
N GLN A 65 -21.07 -5.70 -41.25
CA GLN A 65 -21.04 -4.34 -40.67
C GLN A 65 -22.25 -4.04 -39.77
N MET A 66 -23.44 -4.56 -40.11
CA MET A 66 -24.62 -4.47 -39.25
C MET A 66 -24.48 -5.30 -37.98
N LEU A 67 -23.96 -6.52 -38.08
CA LEU A 67 -23.69 -7.41 -36.94
C LEU A 67 -22.67 -6.78 -35.99
N TYR A 68 -21.60 -6.17 -36.52
CA TYR A 68 -20.65 -5.41 -35.70
C TYR A 68 -21.34 -4.34 -34.85
N ARG A 69 -22.26 -3.56 -35.43
CA ARG A 69 -23.03 -2.53 -34.68
C ARG A 69 -24.02 -3.14 -33.69
N PHE A 70 -24.67 -4.24 -34.07
CA PHE A 70 -25.62 -4.95 -33.21
C PHE A 70 -24.94 -5.53 -31.97
N ASN A 71 -23.74 -6.06 -32.12
CA ASN A 71 -22.93 -6.58 -31.01
C ASN A 71 -22.43 -5.49 -30.04
N GLN A 72 -22.54 -4.20 -30.38
CA GLN A 72 -22.25 -3.10 -29.45
C GLN A 72 -23.44 -2.78 -28.50
N VAL A 73 -24.64 -3.29 -28.80
CA VAL A 73 -25.86 -3.02 -28.02
C VAL A 73 -25.78 -3.52 -26.57
N PRO A 74 -25.33 -4.76 -26.28
CA PRO A 74 -25.19 -5.25 -24.90
C PRO A 74 -24.32 -4.33 -24.02
N THR A 75 -23.19 -3.88 -24.54
CA THR A 75 -22.27 -2.99 -23.83
C THR A 75 -22.94 -1.66 -23.48
N ARG A 76 -23.67 -1.06 -24.42
CA ARG A 76 -24.41 0.20 -24.16
C ARG A 76 -25.52 0.02 -23.14
N HIS A 77 -26.28 -1.08 -23.21
CA HIS A 77 -27.29 -1.40 -22.20
C HIS A 77 -26.66 -1.61 -20.82
N TYR A 78 -25.49 -2.25 -20.75
CA TYR A 78 -24.79 -2.45 -19.48
C TYR A 78 -24.36 -1.12 -18.87
N VAL A 79 -23.77 -0.22 -19.65
CA VAL A 79 -23.42 1.14 -19.19
C VAL A 79 -24.66 1.89 -18.70
N ALA A 80 -25.75 1.88 -19.48
CA ALA A 80 -27.01 2.53 -19.09
C ALA A 80 -27.59 1.92 -17.79
N PHE A 81 -27.45 0.62 -17.59
CA PHE A 81 -27.86 -0.06 -16.35
C PHE A 81 -26.99 0.35 -15.16
N LEU A 82 -25.67 0.45 -15.34
CA LEU A 82 -24.76 0.97 -14.31
C LEU A 82 -25.12 2.41 -13.92
N GLU A 83 -25.36 3.26 -14.90
CA GLU A 83 -25.80 4.65 -14.70
C GLU A 83 -27.12 4.72 -13.94
N LEU A 84 -28.10 3.89 -14.31
CA LEU A 84 -29.40 3.81 -13.64
C LEU A 84 -29.27 3.35 -12.18
N LEU A 85 -28.34 2.43 -11.90
CA LEU A 85 -28.02 1.99 -10.55
C LEU A 85 -27.16 2.99 -9.77
N GLY A 86 -26.72 4.08 -10.39
CA GLY A 86 -25.81 5.06 -9.79
C GLY A 86 -24.40 4.51 -9.53
N ILE A 87 -24.02 3.41 -10.20
CA ILE A 87 -22.72 2.79 -9.99
C ILE A 87 -21.67 3.52 -10.83
N ARG A 88 -20.65 4.03 -10.16
CA ARG A 88 -19.50 4.68 -10.78
C ARG A 88 -18.31 3.72 -10.86
N LEU A 89 -17.46 3.95 -11.85
CA LEU A 89 -16.17 3.26 -11.96
C LEU A 89 -15.23 3.77 -10.87
N GLN A 90 -14.45 2.87 -10.27
CA GLN A 90 -13.46 3.28 -9.29
C GLN A 90 -12.36 4.13 -9.93
N PRO A 91 -11.96 5.25 -9.29
CA PRO A 91 -10.88 6.09 -9.80
C PRO A 91 -9.53 5.36 -9.79
N PRO A 92 -8.55 5.83 -10.58
CA PRO A 92 -7.19 5.34 -10.46
C PRO A 92 -6.63 5.64 -9.06
N THR A 93 -5.73 4.78 -8.59
CA THR A 93 -4.96 5.01 -7.35
C THR A 93 -3.57 5.52 -7.72
N PRO A 94 -3.06 6.57 -7.06
CA PRO A 94 -1.68 7.02 -7.26
C PRO A 94 -0.67 6.05 -6.63
N ALA A 95 0.43 5.82 -7.33
CA ALA A 95 1.60 5.19 -6.71
C ALA A 95 2.22 6.13 -5.69
N GLN A 96 2.78 5.57 -4.61
CA GLN A 96 3.39 6.32 -3.53
C GLN A 96 4.83 5.85 -3.30
N THR A 97 5.70 6.80 -2.95
CA THR A 97 7.09 6.54 -2.57
C THR A 97 7.59 7.64 -1.64
N GLN A 98 8.74 7.41 -1.03
CA GLN A 98 9.56 8.46 -0.43
C GLN A 98 10.55 9.01 -1.46
N VAL A 99 10.77 10.32 -1.42
CA VAL A 99 11.75 11.03 -2.24
C VAL A 99 12.72 11.76 -1.34
N THR A 100 14.00 11.64 -1.68
CA THR A 100 15.11 12.22 -0.95
C THR A 100 15.66 13.41 -1.71
N PHE A 101 15.66 14.58 -1.06
CA PHE A 101 16.29 15.79 -1.58
C PHE A 101 17.67 15.93 -0.96
N TYR A 102 18.68 16.19 -1.79
CA TYR A 102 20.04 16.48 -1.32
C TYR A 102 20.38 17.94 -1.60
N LEU A 103 21.03 18.58 -0.63
CA LEU A 103 21.47 19.97 -0.74
C LEU A 103 22.77 20.10 -1.54
N THR A 104 22.95 21.24 -2.18
CA THR A 104 24.20 21.62 -2.85
C THR A 104 25.32 21.87 -1.84
N LYS A 105 24.97 22.49 -0.72
CA LYS A 105 25.84 22.72 0.44
C LYS A 105 25.00 22.76 1.70
N ALA A 106 25.61 22.52 2.86
CA ALA A 106 24.94 22.72 4.14
C ALA A 106 24.45 24.17 4.26
N GLN A 107 23.26 24.35 4.82
CA GLN A 107 22.64 25.65 5.00
C GLN A 107 22.88 26.17 6.41
N THR A 108 23.01 27.49 6.55
CA THR A 108 23.22 28.16 7.85
C THR A 108 21.92 28.46 8.58
N THR A 109 20.78 28.41 7.88
CA THR A 109 19.45 28.53 8.45
C THR A 109 18.61 27.35 7.99
N ALA A 110 17.56 27.02 8.74
CA ALA A 110 16.57 26.05 8.28
C ALA A 110 16.00 26.45 6.91
N LYS A 111 15.66 25.46 6.09
CA LYS A 111 15.02 25.66 4.78
C LYS A 111 13.82 24.75 4.62
N VAL A 112 12.79 25.24 3.94
CA VAL A 112 11.56 24.48 3.68
C VAL A 112 11.44 24.22 2.19
N ILE A 113 11.25 22.95 1.84
CA ILE A 113 10.80 22.53 0.52
C ILE A 113 9.27 22.39 0.62
N PRO A 114 8.49 23.21 -0.10
CA PRO A 114 7.02 23.20 0.03
C PRO A 114 6.39 21.86 -0.32
N ALA A 115 5.23 21.58 0.28
CA ALA A 115 4.29 20.61 -0.28
C ALA A 115 3.89 21.06 -1.69
N GLY A 116 3.49 20.12 -2.55
CA GLY A 116 3.20 20.46 -3.94
C GLY A 116 4.44 20.47 -4.86
N THR A 117 5.65 20.23 -4.34
CA THR A 117 6.87 20.17 -5.15
C THR A 117 6.81 18.98 -6.12
N GLU A 118 6.95 19.26 -7.41
CA GLU A 118 6.88 18.25 -8.46
C GLU A 118 8.26 17.66 -8.81
N VAL A 119 8.34 16.33 -8.73
CA VAL A 119 9.50 15.51 -9.10
C VAL A 119 9.08 14.52 -10.18
N ALA A 120 9.97 14.13 -11.08
CA ALA A 120 9.60 13.32 -12.23
C ALA A 120 10.68 12.33 -12.66
N THR A 121 10.25 11.33 -13.43
CA THR A 121 11.16 10.50 -14.21
C THR A 121 11.79 11.28 -15.36
N VAL A 122 12.91 10.77 -15.86
CA VAL A 122 13.51 11.30 -17.09
C VAL A 122 12.56 11.06 -18.26
N ARG A 123 12.28 12.11 -19.04
CA ARG A 123 11.52 12.00 -20.28
C ARG A 123 12.36 11.24 -21.31
N THR A 124 11.77 10.23 -21.95
CA THR A 124 12.39 9.52 -23.08
C THR A 124 11.64 9.86 -24.37
N GLU A 125 12.18 9.45 -25.52
CA GLU A 125 11.50 9.66 -26.82
C GLU A 125 10.14 8.97 -26.88
N ASN A 126 10.04 7.78 -26.29
CA ASN A 126 8.85 6.92 -26.37
C ASN A 126 7.92 7.04 -25.17
N GLN A 127 8.34 7.67 -24.06
CA GLN A 127 7.54 7.76 -22.84
C GLN A 127 7.60 9.16 -22.22
N PRO A 128 6.44 9.77 -21.92
CA PRO A 128 6.40 11.04 -21.20
C PRO A 128 6.95 10.86 -19.77
N ALA A 129 7.47 11.95 -19.20
CA ALA A 129 7.88 11.95 -17.81
C ALA A 129 6.67 11.73 -16.89
N ILE A 130 6.80 10.80 -15.95
CA ILE A 130 5.81 10.52 -14.92
C ILE A 130 6.09 11.46 -13.75
N VAL A 131 5.07 12.20 -13.31
CA VAL A 131 5.20 13.26 -12.31
C VAL A 131 4.65 12.81 -10.97
N PHE A 132 5.38 13.12 -9.92
CA PHE A 132 5.03 12.91 -8.53
C PHE A 132 5.04 14.25 -7.81
N THR A 133 4.11 14.44 -6.89
CA THR A 133 4.01 15.65 -6.07
C THR A 133 4.25 15.31 -4.60
N THR A 134 5.04 16.13 -3.90
CA THR A 134 5.27 15.96 -2.45
C THR A 134 3.98 16.23 -1.68
N SER A 135 3.63 15.34 -0.76
CA SER A 135 2.36 15.42 -0.02
C SER A 135 2.41 16.35 1.19
N GLN A 136 3.62 16.61 1.70
CA GLN A 136 3.86 17.40 2.90
C GLN A 136 5.14 18.24 2.71
N PRO A 137 5.23 19.41 3.36
CA PRO A 137 6.46 20.21 3.33
C PRO A 137 7.60 19.44 4.00
N LEU A 138 8.81 19.56 3.45
CA LEU A 138 10.02 19.02 4.03
C LEU A 138 10.84 20.14 4.66
N VAL A 139 11.03 20.07 5.97
CA VAL A 139 11.83 21.03 6.74
C VAL A 139 13.24 20.49 6.92
N ILE A 140 14.21 21.17 6.31
CA ILE A 140 15.63 20.89 6.45
C ILE A 140 16.17 21.80 7.56
N GLY A 141 16.22 21.29 8.79
CA GLY A 141 16.69 22.02 9.97
C GLY A 141 18.22 22.12 10.05
N THR A 142 18.70 22.96 10.96
CA THR A 142 20.12 23.10 11.31
C THR A 142 20.41 22.36 12.62
N PRO A 143 20.91 21.12 12.56
CA PRO A 143 21.23 20.35 13.77
C PRO A 143 22.45 20.93 14.46
N ARG A 144 22.49 20.81 15.78
CA ARG A 144 23.67 21.04 16.62
C ARG A 144 23.83 19.89 17.62
N ILE A 145 25.06 19.51 17.91
CA ILE A 145 25.36 18.53 18.96
C ILE A 145 25.33 19.30 20.29
N LYS A 146 24.33 19.00 21.12
CA LYS A 146 24.19 19.63 22.45
C LYS A 146 25.02 18.91 23.49
N HIS A 147 25.07 17.58 23.42
CA HIS A 147 25.87 16.74 24.30
C HIS A 147 26.48 15.55 23.55
N LEU A 148 27.67 15.15 23.98
CA LEU A 148 28.37 13.95 23.55
C LEU A 148 28.71 13.13 24.79
N LEU A 149 28.08 11.97 24.93
CA LEU A 149 28.13 11.17 26.16
C LEU A 149 28.77 9.81 25.88
N LEU A 150 29.67 9.36 26.75
CA LEU A 150 30.32 8.06 26.65
C LEU A 150 29.79 7.09 27.70
N GLY A 151 29.32 5.91 27.25
CA GLY A 151 28.83 4.82 28.10
C GLY A 151 29.67 3.55 27.95
N LEU A 152 29.82 2.81 29.04
CA LEU A 152 30.50 1.50 29.04
C LEU A 152 29.61 0.38 28.46
N GLU A 153 28.29 0.55 28.56
CA GLU A 153 27.27 -0.40 28.10
C GLU A 153 26.10 0.35 27.44
N PRO A 154 25.32 -0.29 26.54
CA PRO A 154 24.25 0.36 25.80
C PRO A 154 22.95 0.43 26.62
N LEU A 155 22.91 1.34 27.60
CA LEU A 155 21.76 1.58 28.49
C LEU A 155 20.47 1.86 27.71
N GLU A 156 19.34 1.33 28.19
CA GLU A 156 18.03 1.67 27.64
C GLU A 156 17.69 3.14 27.90
N GLN A 157 17.98 3.63 29.11
CA GLN A 157 17.78 5.02 29.53
C GLN A 157 19.08 5.60 30.07
N PRO A 158 19.82 6.40 29.28
CA PRO A 158 21.09 6.98 29.71
C PRO A 158 20.88 8.11 30.72
N ILE A 159 21.11 7.83 32.01
CA ILE A 159 20.98 8.77 33.13
C ILE A 159 22.34 9.21 33.69
N ASP A 160 22.36 10.33 34.43
CA ASP A 160 23.56 10.86 35.06
C ASP A 160 24.20 9.87 36.06
N GLY A 161 25.53 9.77 36.03
CA GLY A 161 26.32 8.90 36.91
C GLY A 161 26.82 7.60 36.24
N GLU A 162 26.17 7.14 35.18
CA GLU A 162 26.57 5.94 34.41
C GLU A 162 27.25 6.28 33.06
N ILE A 163 27.11 7.54 32.64
CA ILE A 163 27.65 8.09 31.39
C ILE A 163 28.53 9.31 31.68
N ASP A 164 29.60 9.50 30.90
CA ASP A 164 30.46 10.68 31.02
C ASP A 164 30.11 11.67 29.91
N ASN A 165 29.67 12.88 30.28
CA ASN A 165 29.51 13.96 29.31
C ASN A 165 30.86 14.61 29.00
N VAL A 166 31.30 14.49 27.76
CA VAL A 166 32.60 14.98 27.29
C VAL A 166 32.48 16.30 26.53
N LEU A 167 31.27 16.70 26.16
CA LEU A 167 30.96 18.01 25.59
C LEU A 167 30.15 18.84 26.60
N ARG A 168 30.84 19.70 27.35
CA ARG A 168 30.21 20.61 28.33
C ARG A 168 29.74 21.89 27.61
N THR A 169 28.59 22.41 28.03
CA THR A 169 27.93 23.58 27.43
C THR A 169 28.89 24.77 27.28
N GLU A 170 28.97 25.33 26.06
CA GLU A 170 29.83 26.41 25.54
C GLU A 170 31.03 26.03 24.66
N GLN A 171 31.42 24.74 24.55
CA GLN A 171 32.42 24.31 23.56
C GLN A 171 31.82 24.05 22.17
N ASP A 172 32.51 24.50 21.11
CA ASP A 172 32.15 24.19 19.72
C ASP A 172 32.50 22.74 19.39
N SER A 173 31.47 21.91 19.16
CA SER A 173 31.65 20.50 18.79
C SER A 173 32.54 20.30 17.56
N ALA A 174 32.58 21.27 16.64
CA ALA A 174 33.39 21.19 15.42
C ALA A 174 34.91 21.18 15.69
N ASN A 175 35.35 21.76 16.82
CA ASN A 175 36.76 21.87 17.22
C ASN A 175 36.91 21.53 18.70
N LEU A 176 37.14 20.26 19.01
CA LEU A 176 37.38 19.85 20.40
C LEU A 176 38.76 20.35 20.84
N GLU A 177 38.84 21.00 22.01
CA GLU A 177 40.11 21.51 22.56
C GLU A 177 41.11 20.39 22.91
N VAL A 178 40.61 19.17 23.14
CA VAL A 178 41.39 17.97 23.49
C VAL A 178 40.88 16.79 22.65
N SER A 179 41.80 15.96 22.16
CA SER A 179 41.44 14.74 21.43
C SER A 179 40.68 13.77 22.34
N LEU A 180 39.57 13.23 21.82
CA LEU A 180 38.65 12.37 22.55
C LEU A 180 38.84 10.91 22.15
N GLN A 181 39.04 10.04 23.14
CA GLN A 181 38.92 8.59 22.95
C GLN A 181 37.45 8.20 22.95
N LEU A 182 36.97 7.70 21.81
CA LEU A 182 35.56 7.39 21.56
C LEU A 182 35.00 6.26 22.46
N PHE A 183 35.82 5.28 22.83
CA PHE A 183 35.44 4.19 23.71
C PHE A 183 36.29 4.20 24.98
N LYS A 184 35.64 4.36 26.14
CA LYS A 184 36.30 4.32 27.46
C LYS A 184 37.10 3.03 27.66
N SER A 185 36.59 1.92 27.15
CA SER A 185 37.31 0.66 27.02
C SER A 185 37.04 0.05 25.65
N CYS A 186 38.02 -0.60 25.02
CA CYS A 186 37.82 -1.28 23.75
C CYS A 186 37.10 -2.63 23.94
N SER A 187 35.95 -2.60 24.62
CA SER A 187 35.12 -3.79 24.87
C SER A 187 33.77 -3.66 24.19
N VAL A 188 33.27 -4.78 23.66
CA VAL A 188 31.95 -4.88 23.04
C VAL A 188 30.90 -4.40 24.05
N GLY A 189 30.00 -3.51 23.61
CA GLY A 189 29.01 -2.85 24.45
C GLY A 189 29.30 -1.37 24.71
N ASN A 190 30.55 -0.91 24.60
CA ASN A 190 30.85 0.52 24.73
C ASN A 190 30.09 1.31 23.67
N CYS A 191 29.58 2.46 24.06
CA CYS A 191 28.74 3.25 23.18
C CYS A 191 28.93 4.75 23.40
N VAL A 192 28.59 5.49 22.35
CA VAL A 192 28.63 6.95 22.33
C VAL A 192 27.25 7.46 21.99
N TYR A 193 26.72 8.34 22.82
CA TYR A 193 25.43 8.99 22.61
C TYR A 193 25.66 10.41 22.09
N PHE A 194 24.93 10.74 21.03
CA PHE A 194 24.84 12.07 20.45
C PHE A 194 23.45 12.62 20.79
N VAL A 195 23.41 13.68 21.59
CA VAL A 195 22.17 14.40 21.90
C VAL A 195 22.11 15.63 21.02
N LEU A 196 21.21 15.60 20.04
CA LEU A 196 21.06 16.66 19.06
C LEU A 196 19.95 17.62 19.45
N ALA A 197 20.12 18.89 19.09
CA ALA A 197 19.06 19.89 19.08
C ALA A 197 18.96 20.48 17.67
N ALA A 198 17.80 21.03 17.31
CA ALA A 198 17.59 21.79 16.09
C ALA A 198 17.30 23.25 16.45
N GLU A 199 17.77 24.19 15.63
CA GLU A 199 17.33 25.58 15.71
C GLU A 199 16.02 25.76 14.94
N ALA A 200 15.08 26.51 15.54
CA ALA A 200 13.78 26.77 14.94
C ALA A 200 13.93 27.65 13.68
N PRO A 201 13.12 27.43 12.62
CA PRO A 201 13.09 28.31 11.46
C PRO A 201 12.58 29.71 11.83
N ASP A 202 12.94 30.72 11.03
CA ASP A 202 12.33 32.05 11.12
C ASP A 202 10.83 31.96 10.74
N GLN A 203 9.95 32.53 11.58
CA GLN A 203 8.49 32.49 11.41
C GLN A 203 8.02 33.02 10.05
N ASN A 204 8.76 33.96 9.45
CA ASN A 204 8.44 34.52 8.14
C ASN A 204 8.64 33.54 6.97
N GLU A 205 9.62 32.62 7.03
CA GLU A 205 9.84 31.60 5.99
C GLU A 205 8.75 30.50 6.07
N ILE A 206 8.25 30.20 7.28
CA ILE A 206 7.16 29.27 7.52
C ILE A 206 5.84 29.79 6.91
N ILE A 207 5.53 31.07 7.13
CA ILE A 207 4.32 31.72 6.60
C ILE A 207 4.36 31.75 5.07
N ALA A 208 5.50 32.09 4.46
CA ALA A 208 5.66 32.12 3.01
C ALA A 208 5.60 30.73 2.33
N ALA A 209 6.02 29.66 3.02
CA ALA A 209 5.85 28.29 2.53
C ALA A 209 4.39 27.81 2.59
N ASN A 210 3.58 28.40 3.48
CA ASN A 210 2.17 28.05 3.70
C ASN A 210 1.17 29.01 3.03
N THR A 211 1.60 30.13 2.45
CA THR A 211 0.71 31.08 1.76
C THR A 211 0.06 30.52 0.49
N ASN A 212 0.45 29.33 0.03
CA ASN A 212 -0.30 28.58 -0.99
C ASN A 212 -1.41 27.68 -0.41
N ILE A 213 -1.62 27.68 0.93
CA ILE A 213 -2.60 26.81 1.62
C ILE A 213 -3.53 27.59 2.56
N ALA A 214 -3.24 28.84 2.93
CA ALA A 214 -4.05 29.57 3.92
C ALA A 214 -4.89 30.72 3.33
N HIS A 215 -6.21 30.54 3.41
CA HIS A 215 -7.22 31.59 3.32
C HIS A 215 -6.98 32.67 4.40
N PRO A 216 -7.32 33.96 4.20
CA PRO A 216 -6.99 35.05 5.13
C PRO A 216 -7.63 35.02 6.53
N ASP A 217 -8.45 34.02 6.86
CA ASP A 217 -9.26 33.96 8.10
C ASP A 217 -8.78 32.90 9.11
N PHE A 218 -7.63 32.24 8.90
CA PHE A 218 -7.06 31.32 9.89
C PHE A 218 -6.16 32.08 10.89
N SER A 219 -6.65 32.28 12.12
CA SER A 219 -5.81 32.66 13.24
C SER A 219 -4.81 31.54 13.54
N VAL A 220 -3.53 31.83 13.41
CA VAL A 220 -2.43 30.94 13.82
C VAL A 220 -2.57 30.67 15.31
N SER A 221 -3.01 29.46 15.68
CA SER A 221 -3.06 29.02 17.07
C SER A 221 -1.65 28.86 17.63
N GLU A 222 -1.45 29.19 18.91
CA GLU A 222 -0.16 29.09 19.65
C GLU A 222 0.47 27.67 19.60
N ASP A 223 -0.29 26.63 19.25
CA ASP A 223 0.19 25.24 19.09
C ASP A 223 1.00 24.96 17.81
N THR A 224 1.32 25.99 16.99
CA THR A 224 2.06 25.81 15.73
C THR A 224 3.58 25.79 15.89
N GLU A 225 4.14 26.18 17.04
CA GLU A 225 5.60 26.16 17.27
C GLU A 225 6.19 24.74 17.25
N ASP A 226 5.43 23.71 17.63
CA ASP A 226 5.88 22.30 17.68
C ASP A 226 6.04 21.64 16.29
N ILE A 227 5.44 22.21 15.24
CA ILE A 227 5.45 21.64 13.88
C ILE A 227 6.77 21.93 13.15
N PHE A 228 7.49 22.99 13.54
CA PHE A 228 8.56 23.54 12.72
C PHE A 228 9.98 23.28 13.24
N ASN A 229 10.14 22.71 14.43
CA ASN A 229 11.45 22.42 15.02
C ASN A 229 11.88 20.96 14.82
N GLN A 230 12.06 20.53 13.56
CA GLN A 230 12.20 19.09 13.27
C GLN A 230 13.38 18.81 12.33
N VAL A 231 14.40 18.12 12.88
CA VAL A 231 15.40 17.36 12.09
C VAL A 231 14.87 15.97 11.71
N GLN A 232 13.61 15.69 12.01
CA GLN A 232 12.92 14.44 11.67
C GLN A 232 12.86 14.29 10.15
N GLY A 233 13.11 13.10 9.64
CA GLY A 233 13.19 12.83 8.21
C GLY A 233 14.40 13.45 7.49
N ASN A 234 15.26 14.22 8.17
CA ASN A 234 16.47 14.78 7.56
C ASN A 234 17.58 13.74 7.43
N ILE A 235 18.47 14.00 6.50
CA ILE A 235 19.70 13.24 6.32
C ILE A 235 20.82 14.08 6.91
N LEU A 236 21.43 13.55 7.96
CA LEU A 236 22.51 14.22 8.68
C LEU A 236 23.84 13.63 8.27
N ALA A 237 24.84 14.48 8.09
CA ALA A 237 26.23 14.08 8.03
C ALA A 237 26.90 14.46 9.34
N LEU A 238 27.34 13.44 10.09
CA LEU A 238 28.27 13.61 11.21
C LEU A 238 29.68 13.55 10.65
N ASN A 239 30.37 14.69 10.61
CA ASN A 239 31.75 14.77 10.18
C ASN A 239 32.65 14.54 11.39
N PHE A 240 33.52 13.53 11.30
CA PHE A 240 34.50 13.21 12.32
C PHE A 240 35.89 13.57 11.83
N ASN A 241 36.60 14.36 12.61
CA ASN A 241 38.02 14.66 12.41
C ASN A 241 38.83 13.70 13.30
N GLY A 242 39.90 13.14 12.77
CA GLY A 242 40.79 12.24 13.50
C GLY A 242 42.17 12.17 12.86
N PRO A 243 43.18 11.68 13.59
CA PRO A 243 44.53 11.50 13.06
C PRO A 243 44.52 10.51 11.90
N ALA A 244 45.21 10.87 10.80
CA ALA A 244 45.30 10.03 9.62
C ALA A 244 46.05 8.71 9.92
N ALA A 245 45.56 7.60 9.34
CA ALA A 245 46.23 6.29 9.32
C ALA A 245 46.50 5.62 10.68
N VAL A 246 45.62 5.79 11.69
CA VAL A 246 45.72 5.03 12.94
C VAL A 246 45.13 3.63 12.77
N THR A 247 45.94 2.59 12.96
CA THR A 247 45.48 1.20 12.94
C THR A 247 44.61 0.91 14.16
N THR A 248 43.30 0.81 13.95
CA THR A 248 42.31 0.49 14.99
C THR A 248 42.20 -1.01 15.27
N GLY A 249 42.63 -1.87 14.35
CA GLY A 249 42.61 -3.34 14.48
C GLY A 249 41.33 -4.01 13.98
N ILE A 250 40.35 -3.23 13.49
CA ILE A 250 39.10 -3.72 12.88
C ILE A 250 39.25 -3.96 11.37
N ASP A 251 38.27 -4.65 10.77
CA ASP A 251 38.09 -4.74 9.32
C ASP A 251 37.32 -3.49 8.84
N PRO A 252 37.95 -2.58 8.06
CA PRO A 252 37.29 -1.36 7.60
C PRO A 252 36.12 -1.58 6.64
N GLU A 253 36.01 -2.75 6.00
CA GLU A 253 34.88 -3.08 5.11
C GLU A 253 33.69 -3.68 5.88
N ASN A 254 33.91 -4.11 7.13
CA ASN A 254 32.87 -4.65 8.00
C ASN A 254 33.11 -4.18 9.45
N PRO A 255 33.01 -2.86 9.72
CA PRO A 255 33.31 -2.31 11.02
C PRO A 255 32.31 -2.82 12.08
N PRO A 256 32.76 -3.17 13.29
CA PRO A 256 31.91 -3.75 14.32
C PRO A 256 31.07 -2.68 15.05
N LEU A 257 30.33 -1.85 14.32
CA LEU A 257 29.52 -0.75 14.88
C LEU A 257 28.04 -0.92 14.54
N SER A 258 27.17 -0.54 15.47
CA SER A 258 25.73 -0.37 15.21
C SER A 258 25.30 1.05 15.54
N TRP A 259 24.65 1.71 14.59
CA TRP A 259 24.08 3.03 14.76
C TRP A 259 22.58 2.93 15.02
N GLN A 260 22.16 3.48 16.16
CA GLN A 260 20.82 3.38 16.69
C GLN A 260 20.24 4.76 17.00
N TYR A 261 18.92 4.89 16.95
CA TYR A 261 18.19 6.06 17.41
C TYR A 261 17.11 5.66 18.41
N TRP A 262 16.68 6.62 19.24
CA TRP A 262 15.55 6.44 20.14
C TRP A 262 14.23 6.77 19.42
N ASP A 263 13.29 5.83 19.36
CA ASP A 263 11.98 6.02 18.72
C ASP A 263 10.88 6.57 19.66
N GLY A 264 11.23 6.86 20.91
CA GLY A 264 10.30 7.26 21.98
C GLY A 264 10.05 6.15 22.99
N HIS A 265 10.23 4.88 22.60
CA HIS A 265 9.96 3.72 23.44
C HIS A 265 11.15 2.75 23.53
N SER A 266 11.91 2.61 22.45
CA SER A 266 13.02 1.67 22.34
C SER A 266 14.11 2.17 21.39
N TRP A 267 15.31 1.61 21.53
CA TRP A 267 16.41 1.84 20.59
C TRP A 267 16.21 1.01 19.32
N ARG A 268 16.33 1.67 18.17
CA ARG A 268 16.13 1.07 16.84
C ARG A 268 17.38 1.23 15.97
N ASP A 269 17.75 0.17 15.27
CA ASP A 269 18.77 0.23 14.20
C ASP A 269 18.15 0.74 12.87
N GLY A 270 18.99 0.94 11.85
CA GLY A 270 18.55 1.18 10.47
C GLY A 270 18.68 2.60 9.95
N ILE A 271 19.40 3.47 10.67
CA ILE A 271 19.70 4.85 10.25
C ILE A 271 20.96 4.94 9.36
N LEU A 272 21.80 3.92 9.34
CA LEU A 272 23.00 3.84 8.50
C LEU A 272 22.77 2.85 7.34
N ARG A 273 23.07 3.23 6.09
CA ARG A 273 23.03 2.33 4.93
C ARG A 273 24.44 1.86 4.54
N ASP A 274 24.51 0.83 3.71
CA ASP A 274 25.78 0.30 3.22
C ASP A 274 26.57 1.38 2.47
N GLY A 275 27.80 1.65 2.94
CA GLY A 275 28.69 2.66 2.36
C GLY A 275 28.48 4.10 2.84
N ASP A 276 27.52 4.36 3.75
CA ASP A 276 27.28 5.69 4.32
C ASP A 276 28.28 6.09 5.42
N ASP A 277 29.00 5.11 5.99
CA ASP A 277 30.13 5.36 6.90
C ASP A 277 31.44 5.51 6.10
N LYS A 278 31.82 6.76 5.81
CA LYS A 278 33.09 7.05 5.13
C LYS A 278 34.29 7.01 6.08
N THR A 279 34.06 6.99 7.40
CA THR A 279 35.12 6.81 8.40
C THR A 279 35.62 5.37 8.43
N LYS A 280 34.80 4.43 7.91
CA LYS A 280 35.05 2.98 7.90
C LYS A 280 35.32 2.46 9.32
N GLY A 281 34.36 2.68 10.22
CA GLY A 281 34.52 2.39 11.64
C GLY A 281 35.61 3.22 12.31
N PHE A 282 35.69 4.51 11.99
CA PHE A 282 36.68 5.45 12.53
C PHE A 282 38.14 5.01 12.32
N SER A 283 38.41 4.23 11.27
CA SER A 283 39.77 3.82 10.89
C SER A 283 40.45 4.86 10.00
N PHE A 284 39.67 5.70 9.30
CA PHE A 284 40.16 6.75 8.39
C PHE A 284 41.13 6.23 7.28
N ASP A 285 41.06 4.94 6.97
CA ASP A 285 42.00 4.18 6.13
C ASP A 285 42.28 4.83 4.75
N LYS A 286 41.25 5.41 4.11
CA LYS A 286 41.34 6.00 2.76
C LYS A 286 41.82 7.46 2.71
N LEU A 287 41.85 8.19 3.83
CA LEU A 287 42.34 9.59 3.87
C LEU A 287 43.86 9.71 3.64
N SER A 288 44.57 8.58 3.67
CA SER A 288 46.01 8.50 3.44
C SER A 288 46.46 8.62 1.96
N GLN A 289 45.54 8.52 0.98
CA GLN A 289 45.90 8.39 -0.45
C GLN A 289 45.62 9.62 -1.33
N GLY A 290 45.21 10.78 -0.77
CA GLY A 290 44.82 11.95 -1.56
C GLY A 290 45.34 13.31 -1.04
N GLY A 291 46.27 13.92 -1.78
CA GLY A 291 46.50 15.39 -1.81
C GLY A 291 47.41 16.00 -0.73
N PRO A 292 47.93 17.24 -0.94
CA PRO A 292 49.05 17.81 -0.18
C PRO A 292 48.75 18.30 1.25
N ASN A 293 47.51 18.16 1.74
CA ASN A 293 47.09 18.61 3.07
C ASN A 293 46.17 17.56 3.75
N PRO A 294 46.73 16.51 4.37
CA PRO A 294 45.96 15.47 5.07
C PRO A 294 45.44 15.89 6.47
N GLU A 295 45.77 17.10 6.95
CA GLU A 295 45.39 17.58 8.29
C GLU A 295 43.99 18.25 8.35
N VAL A 296 43.26 18.37 7.23
CA VAL A 296 42.01 19.18 7.14
C VAL A 296 40.76 18.39 6.72
N GLU A 297 40.87 17.13 6.28
CA GLU A 297 39.72 16.38 5.76
C GLU A 297 39.20 15.32 6.74
N GLY A 298 38.19 15.69 7.54
CA GLY A 298 37.37 14.72 8.29
C GLY A 298 36.50 13.85 7.39
N ALA A 299 36.03 12.71 7.89
CA ALA A 299 35.15 11.79 7.16
C ALA A 299 33.70 11.83 7.69
N ASP A 300 32.74 11.75 6.77
CA ASP A 300 31.32 11.78 7.12
C ASP A 300 30.76 10.38 7.42
N VAL A 301 29.94 10.29 8.48
CA VAL A 301 28.94 9.24 8.65
C VAL A 301 27.58 9.83 8.29
N ILE A 302 26.91 9.25 7.28
CA ILE A 302 25.61 9.73 6.80
C ILE A 302 24.48 8.94 7.47
N LEU A 303 23.61 9.63 8.19
CA LEU A 303 22.49 9.06 8.92
C LEU A 303 21.16 9.50 8.33
N HIS A 304 20.27 8.55 8.05
CA HIS A 304 18.94 8.78 7.50
C HIS A 304 17.92 8.69 8.63
N LEU A 305 17.43 9.83 9.10
CA LEU A 305 16.56 9.88 10.27
C LEU A 305 15.12 9.49 9.95
N PRO A 306 14.40 8.90 10.93
CA PRO A 306 12.98 8.57 10.75
C PRO A 306 12.13 9.83 10.65
N GLN A 307 10.97 9.72 9.99
CA GLN A 307 10.01 10.84 9.85
C GLN A 307 9.35 11.24 11.17
N GLN A 308 9.29 10.33 12.14
CA GLN A 308 8.86 10.61 13.51
C GLN A 308 10.06 10.37 14.42
N TRP A 309 10.53 11.42 15.09
CA TRP A 309 11.67 11.31 15.98
C TRP A 309 11.47 12.22 17.20
N PRO A 310 11.05 11.67 18.35
CA PRO A 310 10.69 12.50 19.49
C PRO A 310 11.92 13.17 20.11
N ASP A 311 11.72 14.37 20.66
CA ASP A 311 12.64 14.92 21.65
C ASP A 311 12.37 14.20 22.98
N THR A 312 13.41 13.72 23.65
CA THR A 312 13.28 12.94 24.88
C THR A 312 14.30 13.40 25.90
N THR A 313 13.86 13.50 27.15
CA THR A 313 14.73 13.83 28.28
C THR A 313 15.11 12.56 29.03
N PHE A 314 16.42 12.29 29.11
CA PHE A 314 16.97 11.28 30.02
C PHE A 314 17.92 11.96 31.01
N GLY A 315 17.63 11.83 32.32
CA GLY A 315 18.39 12.53 33.36
C GLY A 315 18.40 14.04 33.14
N ALA A 316 19.59 14.64 33.10
CA ALA A 316 19.79 16.06 32.80
C ALA A 316 19.88 16.40 31.29
N TYR A 317 19.80 15.42 30.39
CA TYR A 317 20.00 15.63 28.94
C TYR A 317 18.68 15.58 28.18
N ALA A 318 18.36 16.67 27.48
CA ALA A 318 17.18 16.78 26.63
C ALA A 318 17.59 17.07 25.19
N GLY A 319 17.02 16.31 24.25
CA GLY A 319 17.21 16.45 22.81
C GLY A 319 16.82 15.17 22.05
N HIS A 320 17.22 15.10 20.78
CA HIS A 320 17.08 13.89 19.96
C HIS A 320 18.28 12.97 20.12
N TRP A 321 18.04 11.68 20.31
CA TRP A 321 19.06 10.73 20.71
C TRP A 321 19.48 9.79 19.58
N ILE A 322 20.78 9.80 19.28
CA ILE A 322 21.46 8.80 18.45
C ILE A 322 22.53 8.15 19.32
N ARG A 323 22.77 6.85 19.13
CA ARG A 323 23.95 6.20 19.71
C ARG A 323 24.69 5.35 18.70
N CYS A 324 26.00 5.29 18.86
CA CYS A 324 26.88 4.36 18.16
C CYS A 324 27.37 3.33 19.18
N VAL A 325 27.10 2.04 18.94
CA VAL A 325 27.43 0.94 19.84
C VAL A 325 28.52 0.08 19.20
N TYR A 326 29.60 -0.18 19.95
CA TYR A 326 30.59 -1.18 19.58
C TYR A 326 29.98 -2.58 19.77
N THR A 327 29.78 -3.30 18.67
CA THR A 327 29.20 -4.65 18.64
C THR A 327 30.27 -5.71 18.40
N ALA A 328 29.93 -6.99 18.55
CA ALA A 328 30.84 -8.05 18.12
C ALA A 328 30.89 -8.11 16.57
N PRO A 329 32.06 -8.31 15.94
CA PRO A 329 32.16 -8.46 14.50
C PRO A 329 31.29 -9.63 14.04
N ARG A 330 30.42 -9.41 13.05
CA ARG A 330 29.64 -10.49 12.43
C ARG A 330 30.61 -11.49 11.81
N SER A 331 30.77 -12.66 12.42
CA SER A 331 31.58 -13.73 11.84
C SER A 331 31.04 -14.05 10.46
N THR A 332 31.84 -13.82 9.42
CA THR A 332 31.51 -14.30 8.08
C THR A 332 31.40 -15.82 8.16
N LEU A 333 30.20 -16.33 7.93
CA LEU A 333 29.75 -17.68 8.28
C LEU A 333 30.43 -18.82 7.50
N ASN A 334 31.62 -18.62 6.90
CA ASN A 334 32.24 -19.59 5.98
C ASN A 334 33.79 -19.63 5.94
N GLN A 335 34.52 -19.05 6.90
CA GLN A 335 36.00 -19.14 6.87
C GLN A 335 36.56 -19.80 8.14
N ARG A 336 37.25 -20.93 7.96
CA ARG A 336 37.87 -21.77 9.01
C ARG A 336 39.11 -21.13 9.70
N SER A 337 39.32 -19.83 9.57
CA SER A 337 40.34 -19.08 10.32
C SER A 337 39.72 -17.82 10.92
N THR A 338 39.19 -17.92 12.13
CA THR A 338 38.61 -16.77 12.85
C THR A 338 39.70 -15.87 13.40
N GLN A 339 40.27 -15.00 12.57
CA GLN A 339 40.90 -13.79 13.07
C GLN A 339 39.77 -12.82 13.45
N GLN A 340 39.61 -12.55 14.75
CA GLN A 340 38.61 -11.59 15.23
C GLN A 340 39.16 -10.17 15.02
N PHE A 341 38.47 -9.38 14.20
CA PHE A 341 38.82 -7.99 13.93
C PHE A 341 38.07 -7.05 14.88
N ASN A 342 38.67 -6.84 16.06
CA ASN A 342 38.14 -6.01 17.14
C ASN A 342 38.95 -4.72 17.27
N TYR A 343 38.35 -3.68 17.88
CA TYR A 343 39.12 -2.49 18.25
C TYR A 343 40.23 -2.88 19.24
N GLN A 344 41.49 -2.69 18.84
CA GLN A 344 42.67 -2.87 19.71
C GLN A 344 43.00 -1.59 20.48
N ARG A 345 42.60 -0.44 19.92
CA ARG A 345 42.71 0.89 20.52
C ARG A 345 41.43 1.66 20.23
N SER A 346 41.07 2.55 21.17
CA SER A 346 39.90 3.40 20.98
C SER A 346 40.20 4.34 19.82
N PRO A 347 39.26 4.54 18.88
CA PRO A 347 39.34 5.63 17.93
C PRO A 347 39.52 6.95 18.67
N GLU A 348 40.40 7.79 18.13
CA GLU A 348 40.67 9.12 18.64
C GLU A 348 40.06 10.13 17.68
N ILE A 349 39.22 11.03 18.19
CA ILE A 349 38.57 12.07 17.40
C ILE A 349 39.00 13.46 17.91
N THR A 350 39.32 14.36 17.00
CA THR A 350 39.74 15.73 17.30
C THR A 350 38.62 16.75 17.09
N GLY A 351 37.52 16.33 16.47
CA GLY A 351 36.34 17.17 16.24
C GLY A 351 35.17 16.35 15.74
N VAL A 352 33.96 16.79 16.07
CA VAL A 352 32.73 16.21 15.52
C VAL A 352 31.74 17.32 15.22
N SER A 353 31.33 17.45 13.96
CA SER A 353 30.29 18.40 13.57
C SER A 353 29.11 17.67 12.93
N VAL A 354 27.92 18.25 13.07
CA VAL A 354 26.70 17.74 12.46
C VAL A 354 26.15 18.77 11.48
N ARG A 355 25.68 18.30 10.32
CA ARG A 355 24.99 19.16 9.35
C ARG A 355 23.92 18.39 8.60
N SER A 356 22.84 19.08 8.24
CA SER A 356 21.85 18.53 7.32
C SER A 356 22.39 18.59 5.89
N ILE A 357 22.39 17.45 5.22
CA ILE A 357 22.77 17.34 3.79
C ILE A 357 21.56 17.09 2.89
N GLY A 358 20.38 16.91 3.47
CA GLY A 358 19.16 16.61 2.74
C GLY A 358 18.01 16.21 3.66
N GLY A 359 16.93 15.70 3.07
CA GLY A 359 15.80 15.15 3.81
C GLY A 359 14.85 14.34 2.93
N VAL A 360 13.92 13.66 3.58
CA VAL A 360 13.02 12.69 2.96
C VAL A 360 11.57 13.06 3.21
N THR A 361 10.79 13.19 2.14
CA THR A 361 9.33 13.41 2.23
C THR A 361 8.59 12.42 1.34
N ALA A 362 7.31 12.20 1.66
CA ALA A 362 6.44 11.36 0.87
C ALA A 362 6.00 12.09 -0.42
N ALA A 363 5.89 11.34 -1.50
CA ALA A 363 5.38 11.82 -2.77
C ALA A 363 4.45 10.78 -3.40
N SER A 364 3.45 11.27 -4.13
CA SER A 364 2.49 10.44 -4.86
C SER A 364 2.42 10.81 -6.33
N GLU A 365 2.17 9.84 -7.21
CA GLU A 365 1.99 10.05 -8.65
C GLU A 365 0.68 10.80 -8.92
N CYS A 366 0.74 12.11 -8.77
CA CYS A 366 -0.33 13.03 -9.07
C CYS A 366 0.24 14.38 -9.47
N VAL A 367 -0.61 15.20 -10.07
CA VAL A 367 -0.40 16.62 -10.30
C VAL A 367 -1.54 17.35 -9.59
N GLN A 368 -1.20 18.35 -8.79
CA GLN A 368 -2.18 19.20 -8.11
C GLN A 368 -2.50 20.42 -8.96
N LEU A 369 -3.78 20.75 -9.07
CA LEU A 369 -4.28 21.98 -9.65
C LEU A 369 -5.01 22.75 -8.57
N GLU A 370 -4.92 24.07 -8.61
CA GLU A 370 -5.46 24.99 -7.60
C GLU A 370 -6.32 26.06 -8.27
N GLN A 371 -7.37 26.50 -7.56
CA GLN A 371 -8.22 27.63 -7.92
C GLN A 371 -8.74 27.57 -9.37
N GLU A 372 -9.23 26.39 -9.78
CA GLU A 372 -9.79 26.23 -11.12
C GLU A 372 -11.21 26.79 -11.18
N LEU A 373 -11.44 27.78 -12.05
CA LEU A 373 -12.77 28.28 -12.37
C LEU A 373 -13.53 27.27 -13.25
N LEU A 374 -14.61 26.71 -12.71
CA LEU A 374 -15.50 25.79 -13.43
C LEU A 374 -16.49 26.53 -14.31
N GLY A 375 -16.96 27.70 -13.85
CA GLY A 375 -17.90 28.53 -14.59
C GLY A 375 -18.77 29.42 -13.69
N VAL A 376 -19.83 29.97 -14.28
CA VAL A 376 -20.79 30.86 -13.61
C VAL A 376 -22.15 30.18 -13.53
N SER A 377 -22.76 30.19 -12.34
CA SER A 377 -24.07 29.60 -12.13
C SER A 377 -25.18 30.38 -12.84
N THR A 378 -26.08 29.64 -13.49
CA THR A 378 -27.32 30.13 -14.08
C THR A 378 -28.49 30.19 -13.07
N GLY A 379 -28.30 29.69 -11.84
CA GLY A 379 -29.34 29.59 -10.81
C GLY A 379 -30.39 28.49 -11.06
N LYS A 380 -30.16 27.58 -12.01
CA LYS A 380 -31.07 26.45 -12.29
C LYS A 380 -30.72 25.21 -11.44
N PRO A 381 -31.70 24.39 -11.03
CA PRO A 381 -31.43 23.11 -10.39
C PRO A 381 -30.69 22.13 -11.31
N GLY A 382 -29.87 21.24 -10.73
CA GLY A 382 -29.22 20.16 -11.47
C GLY A 382 -28.12 20.60 -12.42
N GLN A 383 -27.53 21.78 -12.20
CA GLN A 383 -26.42 22.29 -13.03
C GLN A 383 -25.19 21.38 -12.99
N VAL A 384 -24.50 21.35 -14.13
CA VAL A 384 -23.34 20.49 -14.35
C VAL A 384 -22.19 21.32 -14.91
N PHE A 385 -20.97 21.07 -14.40
CA PHE A 385 -19.71 21.67 -14.84
C PHE A 385 -18.66 20.58 -15.03
N GLU A 386 -17.58 20.89 -15.75
CA GLU A 386 -16.50 19.93 -16.02
C GLU A 386 -15.15 20.49 -15.57
N LEU A 387 -14.34 19.62 -14.95
CA LEU A 387 -12.94 19.90 -14.65
C LEU A 387 -12.08 19.76 -15.92
N SER A 388 -11.04 20.60 -16.02
CA SER A 388 -10.15 20.67 -17.18
C SER A 388 -9.27 19.44 -17.36
N LYS A 389 -8.90 18.75 -16.26
CA LYS A 389 -8.07 17.54 -16.29
C LYS A 389 -8.78 16.35 -15.65
N ARG A 390 -8.54 15.18 -16.23
CA ARG A 390 -9.10 13.88 -15.84
C ARG A 390 -8.11 12.75 -16.12
N PRO A 391 -8.19 11.61 -15.42
CA PRO A 391 -9.09 11.30 -14.30
C PRO A 391 -8.68 11.98 -12.98
N VAL A 392 -9.66 12.14 -12.06
CA VAL A 392 -9.53 12.88 -10.80
C VAL A 392 -9.33 11.96 -9.58
N LEU A 393 -8.26 12.26 -8.85
CA LEU A 393 -7.89 11.97 -7.45
C LEU A 393 -9.01 11.95 -6.43
N ARG A 394 -9.27 10.85 -5.69
CA ARG A 394 -10.15 10.89 -4.49
C ARG A 394 -9.77 12.05 -3.57
N ARG A 395 -10.74 12.89 -3.22
CA ARG A 395 -10.54 14.20 -2.57
C ARG A 395 -10.14 14.03 -1.13
N HIS A 396 -9.28 14.95 -0.70
CA HIS A 396 -9.07 15.23 0.70
C HIS A 396 -10.04 16.34 1.11
N SER A 397 -11.09 16.00 1.86
CA SER A 397 -12.17 16.93 2.20
C SER A 397 -11.74 18.19 2.95
N ALA A 398 -10.53 18.21 3.52
CA ALA A 398 -9.97 19.38 4.21
C ALA A 398 -9.42 20.45 3.25
N THR A 399 -8.97 20.06 2.05
CA THR A 399 -8.24 20.97 1.13
C THR A 399 -8.84 21.01 -0.27
N GLU A 400 -9.51 19.94 -0.69
CA GLU A 400 -10.05 19.77 -2.05
C GLU A 400 -11.59 19.81 -2.00
N TYR A 401 -12.16 20.99 -2.26
CA TYR A 401 -13.61 21.22 -2.21
C TYR A 401 -14.03 22.28 -3.23
N ILE A 402 -15.34 22.45 -3.39
CA ILE A 402 -15.90 23.50 -4.23
C ILE A 402 -16.17 24.74 -3.39
N GLU A 403 -15.80 25.88 -3.93
CA GLU A 403 -16.17 27.19 -3.44
C GLU A 403 -17.13 27.85 -4.44
N VAL A 404 -18.24 28.35 -3.93
CA VAL A 404 -19.17 29.18 -4.70
C VAL A 404 -19.03 30.60 -4.20
N HIS A 405 -18.77 31.53 -5.12
CA HIS A 405 -18.50 32.94 -4.87
C HIS A 405 -19.68 33.78 -5.40
N PRO A 406 -20.69 34.10 -4.57
CA PRO A 406 -21.82 34.92 -5.01
C PRO A 406 -21.42 36.39 -5.08
N ALA A 407 -21.94 37.13 -6.06
CA ALA A 407 -21.56 38.53 -6.30
C ALA A 407 -21.73 39.49 -5.10
N ASN A 408 -22.65 39.18 -4.17
CA ASN A 408 -22.99 40.04 -3.02
C ASN A 408 -22.87 39.32 -1.67
N ALA A 409 -22.11 38.22 -1.58
CA ALA A 409 -21.94 37.46 -0.35
C ALA A 409 -20.50 36.96 -0.19
N ARG A 410 -20.18 36.45 1.00
CA ARG A 410 -18.90 35.76 1.21
C ARG A 410 -18.89 34.44 0.43
N PRO A 411 -17.71 33.96 0.00
CA PRO A 411 -17.57 32.62 -0.54
C PRO A 411 -18.14 31.57 0.40
N GLU A 412 -18.89 30.63 -0.16
CA GLU A 412 -19.46 29.49 0.55
C GLU A 412 -18.72 28.22 0.15
N THR A 413 -18.32 27.42 1.13
CA THR A 413 -17.72 26.11 0.90
C THR A 413 -18.79 25.05 0.79
N TRP A 414 -18.65 24.18 -0.21
CA TRP A 414 -19.60 23.11 -0.48
C TRP A 414 -18.95 21.74 -0.19
N GLN A 415 -19.77 20.74 0.12
CA GLN A 415 -19.31 19.40 0.51
C GLN A 415 -19.64 18.35 -0.56
N GLU A 416 -18.64 17.52 -0.90
CA GLU A 416 -18.81 16.34 -1.77
C GLU A 416 -19.64 15.27 -1.03
N VAL A 417 -20.70 14.78 -1.68
CA VAL A 417 -21.51 13.65 -1.20
C VAL A 417 -21.58 12.54 -2.25
N ASP A 418 -21.83 11.30 -1.83
CA ASP A 418 -21.99 10.18 -2.77
C ASP A 418 -23.31 10.24 -3.55
N SER A 419 -24.36 10.79 -2.95
CA SER A 419 -25.67 11.01 -3.58
C SER A 419 -26.44 12.15 -2.92
N PHE A 420 -27.38 12.76 -3.64
CA PHE A 420 -28.23 13.81 -3.09
C PHE A 420 -29.41 13.31 -2.26
N GLY A 421 -29.62 11.99 -2.11
CA GLY A 421 -30.84 11.44 -1.53
C GLY A 421 -31.09 11.85 -0.07
N ALA A 422 -30.01 12.14 0.68
CA ALA A 422 -30.07 12.64 2.05
C ALA A 422 -30.02 14.18 2.17
N SER A 423 -29.77 14.88 1.06
CA SER A 423 -29.56 16.34 1.03
C SER A 423 -30.88 17.11 1.04
N GLY A 424 -31.00 18.07 1.95
CA GLY A 424 -32.04 19.09 1.97
C GLY A 424 -31.83 20.18 0.92
N ALA A 425 -32.83 21.04 0.72
CA ALA A 425 -32.80 22.10 -0.30
C ALA A 425 -31.78 23.23 -0.02
N ASP A 426 -31.32 23.35 1.23
CA ASP A 426 -30.36 24.37 1.65
C ASP A 426 -28.95 23.80 1.90
N ASP A 427 -28.77 22.48 1.77
CA ASP A 427 -27.48 21.81 2.01
C ASP A 427 -26.52 22.07 0.84
N PRO A 428 -25.36 22.72 1.06
CA PRO A 428 -24.39 23.05 0.00
C PRO A 428 -23.62 21.80 -0.42
N HIS A 429 -24.30 20.87 -1.08
CA HIS A 429 -23.78 19.59 -1.52
C HIS A 429 -23.54 19.56 -3.02
N TYR A 430 -22.49 18.86 -3.44
CA TYR A 430 -22.20 18.54 -4.83
C TYR A 430 -21.74 17.10 -4.97
N ILE A 431 -21.72 16.60 -6.20
CA ILE A 431 -21.16 15.28 -6.53
C ILE A 431 -20.17 15.45 -7.67
N ILE A 432 -19.03 14.74 -7.62
CA ILE A 432 -18.05 14.70 -8.72
C ILE A 432 -17.91 13.27 -9.23
N ASP A 433 -17.97 13.10 -10.55
CA ASP A 433 -17.53 11.87 -11.19
C ASP A 433 -16.01 11.90 -11.42
N ASN A 434 -15.30 10.94 -10.84
CA ASN A 434 -13.84 10.92 -10.86
C ASN A 434 -13.27 10.58 -12.25
N ALA A 435 -14.01 9.84 -13.07
CA ALA A 435 -13.54 9.39 -14.37
C ALA A 435 -13.71 10.50 -15.42
N SER A 436 -14.88 11.14 -15.44
CA SER A 436 -15.18 12.24 -16.38
C SER A 436 -14.71 13.61 -15.88
N GLY A 437 -14.60 13.81 -14.57
CA GLY A 437 -14.37 15.12 -13.96
C GLY A 437 -15.64 15.98 -13.92
N THR A 438 -16.82 15.37 -14.05
CA THR A 438 -18.11 16.08 -14.09
C THR A 438 -18.58 16.40 -12.67
N VAL A 439 -18.82 17.68 -12.41
CA VAL A 439 -19.37 18.22 -11.16
C VAL A 439 -20.86 18.48 -11.34
N GLN A 440 -21.69 17.95 -10.44
CA GLN A 440 -23.13 18.17 -10.45
C GLN A 440 -23.60 18.81 -9.13
N PHE A 441 -24.55 19.74 -9.25
CA PHE A 441 -25.25 20.37 -8.12
C PHE A 441 -26.68 19.85 -7.96
N GLY A 442 -27.30 20.18 -6.84
CA GLY A 442 -28.58 19.61 -6.41
C GLY A 442 -29.70 19.66 -7.44
N PRO A 443 -30.31 18.51 -7.83
CA PRO A 443 -31.41 18.47 -8.79
C PRO A 443 -32.78 18.74 -8.16
N LEU A 444 -33.72 19.19 -8.98
CA LEU A 444 -35.14 19.22 -8.66
C LEU A 444 -35.79 17.94 -9.19
N ILE A 445 -36.37 17.12 -8.32
CA ILE A 445 -37.00 15.85 -8.68
C ILE A 445 -38.50 15.94 -8.41
N ARG A 446 -39.30 15.45 -9.37
CA ARG A 446 -40.76 15.31 -9.23
C ARG A 446 -41.08 13.95 -8.64
N GLU A 447 -41.72 13.94 -7.48
CA GLU A 447 -42.10 12.71 -6.78
C GLU A 447 -43.63 12.62 -6.60
N PRO A 448 -44.21 11.41 -6.73
CA PRO A 448 -45.59 11.18 -6.33
C PRO A 448 -45.77 11.37 -4.82
N GLU A 449 -46.75 12.17 -4.38
CA GLU A 449 -47.03 12.44 -2.95
C GLU A 449 -47.18 11.15 -2.11
N GLN A 450 -47.68 10.07 -2.71
CA GLN A 450 -47.82 8.76 -2.05
C GLN A 450 -46.49 8.15 -1.61
N LEU A 451 -45.39 8.41 -2.34
CA LEU A 451 -44.06 7.95 -1.98
C LEU A 451 -43.55 8.71 -0.75
N GLN A 452 -43.83 10.02 -0.67
CA GLN A 452 -43.44 10.88 0.46
C GLN A 452 -44.12 10.47 1.77
N GLN A 453 -45.43 10.18 1.72
CA GLN A 453 -46.16 9.68 2.89
C GLN A 453 -45.57 8.36 3.39
N LYS A 454 -45.30 7.40 2.49
CA LYS A 454 -44.71 6.11 2.86
C LYS A 454 -43.28 6.23 3.43
N ILE A 455 -42.46 7.16 2.91
CA ILE A 455 -41.12 7.42 3.45
C ILE A 455 -41.22 8.05 4.85
N HIS A 456 -42.11 9.03 5.05
CA HIS A 456 -42.35 9.63 6.36
C HIS A 456 -42.88 8.63 7.38
N GLU A 457 -43.85 7.80 7.00
CA GLU A 457 -44.34 6.70 7.84
C GLU A 457 -43.21 5.73 8.20
N ARG A 458 -42.37 5.33 7.23
CA ARG A 458 -41.20 4.48 7.51
C ARG A 458 -40.19 5.14 8.42
N ALA A 459 -39.83 6.39 8.20
CA ALA A 459 -38.88 7.13 9.04
C ALA A 459 -39.43 7.33 10.45
N ALA A 460 -40.73 7.62 10.58
CA ALA A 460 -41.43 7.72 11.86
C ALA A 460 -41.45 6.37 12.60
N ILE A 461 -41.53 5.23 11.90
CA ILE A 461 -41.42 3.90 12.50
C ILE A 461 -39.97 3.55 12.86
N GLN A 462 -38.99 3.94 12.02
CA GLN A 462 -37.57 3.59 12.19
C GLN A 462 -36.84 4.45 13.24
N SER A 463 -37.30 5.68 13.50
CA SER A 463 -36.77 6.58 14.53
C SER A 463 -37.09 6.17 15.98
N TRP A 464 -37.75 5.03 16.20
CA TRP A 464 -38.11 4.44 17.51
C TRP A 464 -36.90 3.93 18.34
N GLY A 465 -35.68 4.34 18.00
CA GLY A 465 -34.43 3.97 18.67
C GLY A 465 -33.98 4.86 19.82
N ARG A 466 -34.80 5.81 20.32
CA ARG A 466 -34.49 6.58 21.56
C ARG A 466 -35.55 6.33 22.64
N PRO A 467 -35.18 6.00 23.90
CA PRO A 467 -36.15 5.60 24.91
C PRO A 467 -36.82 6.78 25.66
N ASN A 468 -38.09 6.54 26.04
CA ASN A 468 -38.91 7.15 27.10
C ASN A 468 -39.55 8.56 26.89
N ARG A 469 -40.76 8.58 26.32
CA ARG A 469 -42.06 8.80 27.02
C ARG A 469 -43.18 8.85 25.99
N ILE A 470 -44.40 8.50 26.42
CA ILE A 470 -45.65 8.41 25.63
C ILE A 470 -45.91 7.00 25.05
N ARG A 471 -46.02 6.03 25.96
CA ARG A 471 -47.03 4.96 25.82
C ARG A 471 -48.40 5.57 26.13
N ARG A 472 -49.14 6.00 25.11
CA ARG A 472 -50.62 6.13 25.06
C ARG A 472 -51.00 7.11 23.92
N SER A 473 -51.16 6.62 22.69
CA SER A 473 -52.06 7.24 21.70
C SER A 473 -52.16 6.49 20.35
N VAL A 474 -51.34 5.46 20.07
CA VAL A 474 -51.39 4.81 18.74
C VAL A 474 -52.36 3.62 18.66
N THR A 475 -52.86 3.12 19.79
CA THR A 475 -53.88 2.05 19.79
C THR A 475 -55.30 2.53 19.48
N SER A 476 -55.56 3.84 19.34
CA SER A 476 -56.91 4.36 19.04
C SER A 476 -57.11 4.85 17.60
N LEU A 477 -56.13 4.68 16.71
CA LEU A 477 -56.25 5.04 15.29
C LEU A 477 -56.31 3.81 14.36
N ALA A 478 -56.08 2.60 14.90
CA ALA A 478 -56.04 1.37 14.12
C ALA A 478 -57.40 0.64 13.98
N GLU A 479 -58.48 1.16 14.57
CA GLU A 479 -59.73 0.39 14.68
C GLU A 479 -60.92 0.90 13.85
N GLN A 480 -60.78 1.88 12.96
CA GLN A 480 -62.00 2.46 12.38
C GLN A 480 -62.13 2.74 10.89
N ASN A 481 -61.29 2.23 9.98
CA ASN A 481 -61.73 2.12 8.56
C ASN A 481 -60.86 1.13 7.77
N TYR A 482 -61.44 -0.02 7.43
CA TYR A 482 -60.88 -1.00 6.51
C TYR A 482 -61.63 -0.93 5.17
N ILE A 483 -60.91 -0.46 4.13
CA ILE A 483 -61.08 -0.69 2.66
C ILE A 483 -62.21 0.13 1.96
N PRO A 484 -61.95 0.87 0.84
CA PRO A 484 -61.34 0.30 -0.38
C PRO A 484 -60.21 1.08 -1.07
N ALA A 485 -59.27 0.28 -1.58
CA ALA A 485 -58.33 0.63 -2.63
C ALA A 485 -59.07 0.84 -3.97
N VAL A 486 -59.58 2.05 -4.19
CA VAL A 486 -59.65 2.68 -5.52
C VAL A 486 -59.43 4.18 -5.30
N LEU A 487 -58.17 4.57 -5.09
CA LEU A 487 -57.79 5.97 -5.22
C LEU A 487 -57.77 6.29 -6.72
N ALA A 488 -58.72 7.11 -7.16
CA ALA A 488 -58.59 7.84 -8.41
C ALA A 488 -57.21 8.54 -8.42
N PRO A 489 -56.50 8.59 -9.56
CA PRO A 489 -55.17 9.18 -9.61
C PRO A 489 -55.30 10.70 -9.45
N THR A 490 -55.22 11.20 -8.22
CA THR A 490 -54.79 12.58 -7.99
C THR A 490 -53.29 12.63 -8.26
N ASP A 491 -52.98 12.81 -9.53
CA ASP A 491 -51.66 12.94 -10.12
C ASP A 491 -51.03 14.31 -9.74
N ARG A 492 -50.90 14.58 -8.43
CA ARG A 492 -50.18 15.75 -7.94
C ARG A 492 -48.73 15.33 -7.68
N LEU A 493 -47.91 15.53 -8.70
CA LEU A 493 -46.46 15.45 -8.59
C LEU A 493 -45.99 16.64 -7.73
N SER A 494 -45.38 16.35 -6.59
CA SER A 494 -44.72 17.36 -5.75
C SER A 494 -43.26 17.50 -6.18
N GLU A 495 -42.80 18.73 -6.39
CA GLU A 495 -41.39 19.03 -6.70
C GLU A 495 -40.60 19.13 -5.40
N ARG A 496 -39.50 18.38 -5.30
CA ARG A 496 -38.56 18.43 -4.18
C ARG A 496 -37.16 18.74 -4.68
N GLN A 497 -36.55 19.74 -4.04
CA GLN A 497 -35.17 20.11 -4.27
C GLN A 497 -34.26 19.25 -3.39
N TYR A 498 -33.24 18.64 -3.99
CA TYR A 498 -32.25 17.82 -3.32
C TYR A 498 -30.88 18.48 -3.41
N GLY A 499 -30.38 19.05 -2.32
CA GLY A 499 -29.17 19.89 -2.32
C GLY A 499 -29.46 21.34 -2.77
N LYS A 500 -28.63 22.27 -2.31
CA LYS A 500 -28.71 23.70 -2.63
C LYS A 500 -28.41 23.96 -4.10
N VAL A 501 -29.07 24.97 -4.65
CA VAL A 501 -28.78 25.48 -6.00
C VAL A 501 -27.83 26.68 -5.89
N PRO A 502 -26.67 26.67 -6.58
CA PRO A 502 -25.77 27.82 -6.56
C PRO A 502 -26.48 29.09 -7.07
N PRO A 503 -26.38 30.25 -6.39
CA PRO A 503 -27.07 31.48 -6.79
C PRO A 503 -26.73 31.91 -8.22
N VAL A 504 -27.67 32.56 -8.91
CA VAL A 504 -27.42 33.09 -10.25
C VAL A 504 -26.26 34.09 -10.25
N GLY A 505 -25.36 33.98 -11.22
CA GLY A 505 -24.19 34.83 -11.35
C GLY A 505 -23.05 34.51 -10.38
N ALA A 506 -23.17 33.49 -9.54
CA ALA A 506 -22.08 33.06 -8.67
C ALA A 506 -20.99 32.33 -9.48
N GLU A 507 -19.74 32.69 -9.25
CA GLU A 507 -18.58 31.98 -9.81
C GLU A 507 -18.30 30.72 -9.00
N ILE A 508 -17.93 29.65 -9.67
CA ILE A 508 -17.73 28.34 -9.04
C ILE A 508 -16.28 27.92 -9.26
N TYR A 509 -15.56 27.71 -8.16
CA TYR A 509 -14.17 27.31 -8.16
C TYR A 509 -14.00 25.93 -7.53
N MET A 510 -13.07 25.15 -8.08
CA MET A 510 -12.49 24.01 -7.36
C MET A 510 -11.23 24.52 -6.65
N SER A 511 -11.23 24.50 -5.31
CA SER A 511 -10.15 25.06 -4.48
C SER A 511 -8.80 24.42 -4.81
N ALA A 512 -8.78 23.08 -4.84
CA ALA A 512 -7.70 22.25 -5.32
C ALA A 512 -8.23 20.88 -5.73
N TYR A 513 -7.56 20.23 -6.68
CA TYR A 513 -7.82 18.83 -6.98
C TYR A 513 -6.57 18.17 -7.57
N ARG A 514 -6.51 16.84 -7.46
CA ARG A 514 -5.39 16.05 -7.97
C ARG A 514 -5.81 15.21 -9.17
N VAL A 515 -4.93 15.10 -10.14
CA VAL A 515 -5.11 14.23 -11.31
C VAL A 515 -3.90 13.32 -11.50
N GLY A 516 -4.09 12.22 -12.21
CA GLY A 516 -3.04 11.22 -12.44
C GLY A 516 -3.49 9.87 -11.92
N GLY A 517 -2.60 9.18 -11.21
CA GLY A 517 -2.82 7.79 -10.82
C GLY A 517 -2.57 6.82 -11.97
N GLY A 518 -2.46 5.54 -11.60
CA GLY A 518 -2.32 4.47 -12.57
C GLY A 518 -1.19 3.50 -12.25
N SER A 519 -1.19 2.38 -12.97
CA SER A 519 -0.14 1.36 -12.89
C SER A 519 1.21 1.88 -13.38
N ARG A 520 1.21 2.86 -14.29
CA ARG A 520 2.41 3.56 -14.78
C ARG A 520 3.21 4.25 -13.68
N GLY A 521 2.57 4.64 -12.58
CA GLY A 521 3.25 5.26 -11.44
C GLY A 521 4.14 4.30 -10.67
N ASN A 522 4.04 2.98 -10.89
CA ASN A 522 4.87 1.99 -10.19
C ASN A 522 6.30 1.94 -10.75
N VAL A 523 7.08 3.00 -10.49
CA VAL A 523 8.45 3.16 -11.00
C VAL A 523 9.48 2.49 -10.10
N CYS A 524 10.60 2.07 -10.70
CA CYS A 524 11.71 1.46 -9.96
C CYS A 524 12.37 2.44 -8.99
N ALA A 525 13.18 1.90 -8.06
CA ALA A 525 14.10 2.71 -7.28
C ALA A 525 15.03 3.51 -8.22
N LYS A 526 15.35 4.74 -7.82
CA LYS A 526 16.21 5.72 -8.50
C LYS A 526 15.66 6.22 -9.85
N ALA A 527 14.37 6.05 -10.11
CA ALA A 527 13.73 6.51 -11.34
C ALA A 527 13.33 8.00 -11.30
N LEU A 528 12.97 8.52 -10.13
CA LEU A 528 12.56 9.92 -9.92
C LEU A 528 13.80 10.77 -9.65
N THR A 529 14.29 11.47 -10.66
CA THR A 529 15.56 12.23 -10.58
C THR A 529 15.45 13.67 -11.08
N VAL A 530 14.32 14.04 -11.69
CA VAL A 530 14.13 15.35 -12.31
C VAL A 530 13.25 16.23 -11.43
N LEU A 531 13.70 17.43 -11.09
CA LEU A 531 12.85 18.47 -10.50
C LEU A 531 12.16 19.25 -11.62
N LYS A 532 10.84 19.41 -11.53
CA LYS A 532 10.07 20.19 -12.51
C LYS A 532 10.25 21.69 -12.34
N SER A 533 10.36 22.13 -11.09
CA SER A 533 10.73 23.49 -10.71
C SER A 533 12.08 23.46 -9.98
N SER A 534 12.99 24.34 -10.37
CA SER A 534 14.28 24.47 -9.67
C SER A 534 14.05 25.08 -8.30
N ILE A 535 14.45 24.37 -7.25
CA ILE A 535 14.51 24.93 -5.90
C ILE A 535 15.95 25.39 -5.67
N PRO A 536 16.19 26.64 -5.22
CA PRO A 536 17.51 27.06 -4.76
C PRO A 536 18.08 26.05 -3.75
N TYR A 537 19.39 25.99 -3.54
CA TYR A 537 20.07 25.10 -2.56
C TYR A 537 19.88 23.57 -2.72
N VAL A 538 18.97 23.06 -3.55
CA VAL A 538 18.81 21.63 -3.83
C VAL A 538 19.70 21.21 -5.00
N LYS A 539 20.52 20.17 -4.80
CA LYS A 539 21.43 19.59 -5.79
C LYS A 539 20.74 18.55 -6.65
N GLN A 540 20.00 17.64 -6.02
CA GLN A 540 19.38 16.50 -6.68
C GLN A 540 18.22 15.97 -5.85
N VAL A 541 17.34 15.22 -6.53
CA VAL A 541 16.27 14.44 -5.91
C VAL A 541 16.39 12.98 -6.35
N VAL A 542 16.08 12.03 -5.48
CA VAL A 542 16.10 10.61 -5.81
C VAL A 542 15.11 9.83 -4.94
N ASN A 543 14.39 8.87 -5.51
CA ASN A 543 13.67 7.86 -4.73
C ASN A 543 14.57 6.64 -4.50
N TYR A 544 14.86 6.26 -3.26
CA TYR A 544 15.63 5.03 -3.00
C TYR A 544 14.75 3.79 -2.98
N GLN A 545 13.47 3.95 -2.63
CA GLN A 545 12.47 2.90 -2.68
C GLN A 545 11.69 2.99 -4.00
N PRO A 546 11.28 1.86 -4.59
CA PRO A 546 10.38 1.88 -5.73
C PRO A 546 9.02 2.48 -5.34
N ALA A 547 8.39 3.19 -6.27
CA ALA A 547 7.01 3.63 -6.08
C ALA A 547 6.06 2.47 -6.31
N GLN A 548 5.05 2.36 -5.45
CA GLN A 548 4.12 1.22 -5.45
C GLN A 548 2.69 1.66 -5.13
N GLY A 549 1.72 0.77 -5.39
CA GLY A 549 0.30 0.99 -5.07
C GLY A 549 -0.49 1.69 -6.17
N GLY A 550 0.16 2.08 -7.26
CA GLY A 550 -0.49 2.69 -8.42
C GLY A 550 -1.37 1.68 -9.16
N ARG A 551 -2.62 2.05 -9.44
CA ARG A 551 -3.60 1.22 -10.15
C ARG A 551 -4.38 2.07 -11.13
N ASP A 552 -4.59 1.55 -12.33
CA ASP A 552 -5.42 2.21 -13.33
C ASP A 552 -6.87 2.30 -12.86
N ALA A 553 -7.62 3.22 -13.47
CA ALA A 553 -9.05 3.34 -13.25
C ALA A 553 -9.74 2.01 -13.56
N GLU A 554 -10.81 1.71 -12.84
CA GLU A 554 -11.56 0.48 -13.09
C GLU A 554 -12.09 0.45 -14.52
N SER A 555 -11.77 -0.61 -15.24
CA SER A 555 -12.32 -0.85 -16.58
C SER A 555 -13.77 -1.31 -16.51
N LEU A 556 -14.53 -1.11 -17.59
CA LEU A 556 -15.91 -1.61 -17.67
C LEU A 556 -16.00 -3.12 -17.43
N ASN A 557 -15.03 -3.90 -17.93
CA ASN A 557 -14.98 -5.35 -17.72
C ASN A 557 -14.78 -5.72 -16.23
N GLN A 558 -13.97 -4.96 -15.50
CA GLN A 558 -13.81 -5.14 -14.05
C GLN A 558 -15.10 -4.78 -13.31
N ALA A 559 -15.76 -3.69 -13.72
CA ALA A 559 -17.06 -3.32 -13.18
C ALA A 559 -18.14 -4.38 -13.48
N MET A 560 -18.08 -5.06 -14.64
CA MET A 560 -18.95 -6.20 -14.98
C MET A 560 -18.84 -7.37 -14.00
N ILE A 561 -17.66 -7.55 -13.39
CA ILE A 561 -17.44 -8.58 -12.38
C ILE A 561 -17.89 -8.07 -11.00
N ARG A 562 -17.54 -6.82 -10.65
CA ARG A 562 -17.82 -6.23 -9.33
C ARG A 562 -19.31 -5.96 -9.08
N VAL A 563 -20.03 -5.44 -10.07
CA VAL A 563 -21.40 -4.93 -9.90
C VAL A 563 -22.40 -6.02 -9.51
N PRO A 564 -22.44 -7.19 -10.16
CA PRO A 564 -23.31 -8.29 -9.73
C PRO A 564 -23.04 -8.69 -8.27
N GLU A 565 -21.77 -8.70 -7.85
CA GLU A 565 -21.41 -8.98 -6.47
C GLU A 565 -21.97 -7.93 -5.51
N LEU A 566 -21.83 -6.65 -5.85
CA LEU A 566 -22.33 -5.52 -5.05
C LEU A 566 -23.86 -5.59 -4.89
N LEU A 567 -24.58 -5.85 -5.99
CA LEU A 567 -26.04 -5.96 -6.00
C LEU A 567 -26.56 -7.13 -5.16
N ARG A 568 -25.78 -8.21 -5.04
CA ARG A 568 -26.14 -9.37 -4.21
C ARG A 568 -26.14 -9.04 -2.72
N THR A 569 -25.16 -8.25 -2.25
CA THR A 569 -24.93 -8.01 -0.82
C THR A 569 -25.65 -6.79 -0.25
N ARG A 570 -26.05 -5.80 -1.06
CA ARG A 570 -26.76 -4.58 -0.60
C ARG A 570 -26.18 -3.99 0.71
N GLU A 571 -24.85 -3.99 0.83
CA GLU A 571 -24.08 -3.48 1.99
C GLU A 571 -24.27 -4.24 3.32
N THR A 572 -24.95 -5.39 3.33
CA THR A 572 -25.15 -6.21 4.52
C THR A 572 -24.64 -7.64 4.35
N ALA A 573 -23.96 -8.17 5.36
CA ALA A 573 -23.47 -9.53 5.41
C ALA A 573 -24.50 -10.43 6.07
N ILE A 574 -25.09 -11.35 5.28
CA ILE A 574 -26.11 -12.30 5.75
C ILE A 574 -25.61 -13.73 5.59
N SER A 575 -25.15 -14.11 4.38
CA SER A 575 -24.62 -15.45 4.12
C SER A 575 -23.14 -15.57 4.51
N PRO A 576 -22.61 -16.80 4.73
CA PRO A 576 -21.18 -17.02 4.96
C PRO A 576 -20.30 -16.37 3.89
N GLU A 577 -20.71 -16.46 2.62
CA GLU A 577 -20.02 -15.86 1.48
C GLU A 577 -20.01 -14.33 1.55
N ASP A 578 -21.07 -13.72 2.10
CA ASP A 578 -21.12 -12.26 2.26
C ASP A 578 -20.16 -11.80 3.35
N PHE A 579 -20.02 -12.56 4.45
CA PHE A 579 -19.00 -12.27 5.48
C PHE A 579 -17.57 -12.41 4.95
N GLU A 580 -17.28 -13.46 4.16
CA GLU A 580 -15.99 -13.60 3.47
C GLU A 580 -15.73 -12.41 2.54
N ARG A 581 -16.74 -11.98 1.78
CA ARG A 581 -16.61 -10.83 0.87
C ARG A 581 -16.37 -9.52 1.62
N THR A 582 -17.15 -9.22 2.66
CA THR A 582 -16.98 -8.00 3.47
C THR A 582 -15.58 -7.98 4.08
N ALA A 583 -15.08 -9.10 4.59
CA ALA A 583 -13.71 -9.19 5.09
C ALA A 583 -12.67 -8.94 3.97
N LYS A 584 -12.87 -9.50 2.77
CA LYS A 584 -12.02 -9.23 1.59
C LYS A 584 -12.07 -7.80 1.10
N GLN A 585 -13.14 -7.05 1.34
CA GLN A 585 -13.26 -5.64 0.93
C GLN A 585 -12.60 -4.67 1.91
N PHE A 586 -12.23 -5.14 3.11
CA PHE A 586 -11.53 -4.34 4.10
C PHE A 586 -10.22 -3.75 3.54
N ASP A 587 -9.99 -2.47 3.84
CA ASP A 587 -8.86 -1.69 3.33
C ASP A 587 -8.69 -1.76 1.79
N LEU A 588 -9.80 -1.58 1.06
CA LEU A 588 -9.83 -1.66 -0.42
C LEU A 588 -9.32 -3.00 -0.97
N GLY A 589 -9.44 -4.06 -0.17
CA GLY A 589 -8.95 -5.41 -0.49
C GLY A 589 -7.44 -5.58 -0.45
N ARG A 590 -6.74 -4.74 0.33
CA ARG A 590 -5.27 -4.77 0.50
C ARG A 590 -4.82 -5.35 1.85
N ALA A 591 -5.76 -5.67 2.72
CA ALA A 591 -5.46 -6.07 4.10
C ALA A 591 -5.62 -7.57 4.33
N VAL A 592 -6.45 -8.25 3.53
CA VAL A 592 -6.83 -9.65 3.74
C VAL A 592 -6.46 -10.47 2.50
N TYR A 593 -5.56 -11.44 2.69
CA TYR A 593 -5.16 -12.36 1.61
C TYR A 593 -6.13 -13.54 1.50
N PHE A 594 -6.37 -14.20 2.62
CA PHE A 594 -7.24 -15.36 2.71
C PHE A 594 -8.33 -15.09 3.76
N VAL A 595 -9.54 -15.49 3.44
CA VAL A 595 -10.65 -15.53 4.38
C VAL A 595 -11.49 -16.78 4.14
N HIS A 596 -11.92 -17.41 5.21
CA HIS A 596 -12.88 -18.50 5.18
C HIS A 596 -13.86 -18.38 6.34
N CYS A 597 -15.15 -18.43 6.03
CA CYS A 597 -16.21 -18.47 7.02
C CYS A 597 -16.50 -19.92 7.38
N VAL A 598 -16.31 -20.26 8.66
CA VAL A 598 -16.49 -21.62 9.15
C VAL A 598 -17.96 -22.00 9.10
N ARG A 599 -18.29 -23.05 8.35
CA ARG A 599 -19.67 -23.50 8.13
C ARG A 599 -20.08 -24.69 8.97
N ALA A 600 -19.11 -25.45 9.47
CA ALA A 600 -19.38 -26.66 10.22
C ALA A 600 -20.07 -26.33 11.56
N SER A 601 -21.26 -26.88 11.76
CA SER A 601 -22.09 -26.57 12.95
C SER A 601 -21.41 -26.95 14.27
N HIS A 602 -20.56 -27.99 14.27
CA HIS A 602 -19.80 -28.42 15.44
C HIS A 602 -18.63 -27.48 15.77
N LEU A 603 -18.25 -26.59 14.85
CA LEU A 603 -17.21 -25.58 15.02
C LEU A 603 -17.78 -24.18 15.19
N THR A 604 -19.10 -24.01 15.28
CA THR A 604 -19.73 -22.70 15.41
C THR A 604 -20.73 -22.68 16.56
N THR A 605 -20.96 -21.49 17.11
CA THR A 605 -21.98 -21.27 18.15
C THR A 605 -23.12 -20.47 17.55
N PRO A 606 -24.40 -20.79 17.81
CA PRO A 606 -25.53 -20.00 17.33
C PRO A 606 -25.34 -18.50 17.63
N GLY A 607 -25.54 -17.67 16.62
CA GLY A 607 -25.34 -16.23 16.71
C GLY A 607 -23.88 -15.77 16.58
N VAL A 608 -22.90 -16.68 16.42
CA VAL A 608 -21.49 -16.34 16.21
C VAL A 608 -21.03 -16.81 14.83
N VAL A 609 -20.58 -15.87 14.01
CA VAL A 609 -19.91 -16.14 12.73
C VAL A 609 -18.41 -16.15 12.98
N ARG A 610 -17.74 -17.24 12.60
CA ARG A 610 -16.28 -17.40 12.74
C ARG A 610 -15.61 -17.24 11.39
N LEU A 611 -14.68 -16.30 11.31
CA LEU A 611 -13.88 -16.02 10.11
C LEU A 611 -12.42 -16.34 10.39
N LEU A 612 -11.88 -17.28 9.61
CA LEU A 612 -10.46 -17.55 9.54
C LEU A 612 -9.80 -16.56 8.59
N ILE A 613 -8.76 -15.84 9.01
CA ILE A 613 -8.16 -14.76 8.23
C ILE A 613 -6.64 -14.87 8.19
N ILE A 614 -6.07 -14.75 6.99
CA ILE A 614 -4.64 -14.50 6.79
C ILE A 614 -4.47 -13.07 6.30
N PRO A 615 -3.74 -12.21 7.05
CA PRO A 615 -3.54 -10.83 6.64
C PRO A 615 -2.62 -10.77 5.42
N GLN A 616 -2.70 -9.70 4.65
CA GLN A 616 -1.75 -9.46 3.59
C GLN A 616 -0.40 -9.07 4.20
N ILE A 617 0.56 -9.98 4.13
CA ILE A 617 1.95 -9.74 4.55
C ILE A 617 2.73 -9.34 3.30
N LYS A 618 3.46 -8.22 3.33
CA LYS A 618 4.41 -7.84 2.28
C LYS A 618 5.61 -8.78 2.35
N PRO A 619 5.78 -9.75 1.45
CA PRO A 619 6.96 -10.61 1.47
C PRO A 619 8.09 -9.90 0.72
N TRP A 620 9.24 -9.72 1.36
CA TRP A 620 10.45 -9.25 0.65
C TRP A 620 11.01 -10.31 -0.31
N SER A 621 10.64 -11.59 -0.13
CA SER A 621 10.78 -12.67 -1.12
C SER A 621 10.01 -13.91 -0.65
N PHE A 622 9.44 -14.70 -1.57
CA PHE A 622 8.98 -16.08 -1.30
C PHE A 622 10.14 -17.08 -1.44
N ASP A 623 11.38 -16.60 -1.39
CA ASP A 623 12.58 -17.39 -1.63
C ASP A 623 13.05 -18.14 -0.36
N ARG A 624 12.33 -17.93 0.74
CA ARG A 624 12.56 -18.51 2.07
C ARG A 624 11.22 -18.96 2.65
N GLY A 625 11.26 -19.99 3.48
CA GLY A 625 10.13 -20.50 4.23
C GLY A 625 9.52 -19.48 5.18
N LEU A 626 8.28 -19.75 5.57
CA LEU A 626 7.41 -18.83 6.29
C LEU A 626 7.08 -19.42 7.66
N HIS A 627 7.75 -18.94 8.70
CA HIS A 627 7.45 -19.38 10.06
C HIS A 627 5.98 -19.08 10.40
N PRO A 628 5.18 -20.04 10.89
CA PRO A 628 3.73 -19.86 11.03
C PRO A 628 3.34 -18.73 12.01
N ASP A 629 4.20 -18.39 12.98
CA ASP A 629 3.93 -17.26 13.88
C ASP A 629 3.92 -15.89 13.19
N ARG A 630 4.56 -15.78 12.02
CA ARG A 630 4.47 -14.56 11.19
C ARG A 630 3.08 -14.35 10.59
N LEU A 631 2.25 -15.40 10.55
CA LEU A 631 0.87 -15.36 10.05
C LEU A 631 -0.15 -15.06 11.16
N GLN A 632 0.30 -14.84 12.39
CA GLN A 632 -0.58 -14.49 13.50
C GLN A 632 -1.13 -13.07 13.33
N LEU A 633 -2.41 -12.92 13.65
CA LEU A 633 -3.11 -11.64 13.54
C LEU A 633 -2.73 -10.72 14.71
N GLN A 634 -2.22 -9.54 14.37
CA GLN A 634 -1.95 -8.47 15.33
C GLN A 634 -3.25 -7.85 15.87
N GLU A 635 -3.25 -7.42 17.13
CA GLU A 635 -4.46 -6.94 17.79
C GLU A 635 -5.08 -5.67 17.16
N PRO A 636 -4.31 -4.66 16.72
CA PRO A 636 -4.86 -3.47 16.04
C PRO A 636 -5.59 -3.81 14.74
N PHE A 637 -5.07 -4.81 14.00
CA PHE A 637 -5.69 -5.30 12.77
C PHE A 637 -7.03 -5.97 13.05
N LYS A 638 -7.08 -6.87 14.05
CA LYS A 638 -8.33 -7.53 14.45
C LYS A 638 -9.41 -6.53 14.84
N GLN A 639 -9.06 -5.52 15.64
CA GLN A 639 -10.00 -4.49 16.08
C GLN A 639 -10.58 -3.70 14.89
N SER A 640 -9.72 -3.28 13.95
CA SER A 640 -10.14 -2.52 12.77
C SER A 640 -11.04 -3.33 11.85
N LEU A 641 -10.68 -4.59 11.58
CA LEU A 641 -11.48 -5.48 10.76
C LEU A 641 -12.80 -5.88 11.44
N HIS A 642 -12.78 -6.09 12.76
CA HIS A 642 -13.99 -6.34 13.53
C HIS A 642 -14.94 -5.12 13.49
N LYS A 643 -14.42 -3.89 13.58
CA LYS A 643 -15.19 -2.66 13.41
C LYS A 643 -15.83 -2.60 12.02
N HIS A 644 -15.08 -2.93 10.97
CA HIS A 644 -15.60 -2.98 9.60
C HIS A 644 -16.74 -4.01 9.46
N LEU A 645 -16.55 -5.25 9.93
CA LEU A 645 -17.59 -6.29 9.89
C LEU A 645 -18.84 -5.92 10.71
N ASN A 646 -18.66 -5.21 11.82
CA ASN A 646 -19.78 -4.75 12.66
C ASN A 646 -20.69 -3.74 11.96
N LEU A 647 -20.18 -2.99 10.98
CA LEU A 647 -20.99 -2.05 10.20
C LEU A 647 -21.93 -2.76 9.20
N HIS A 648 -21.58 -3.99 8.80
CA HIS A 648 -22.29 -4.71 7.74
C HIS A 648 -23.11 -5.91 8.23
N ARG A 649 -22.87 -6.42 9.45
CA ARG A 649 -23.59 -7.59 9.98
C ARG A 649 -25.03 -7.26 10.40
N ALA A 650 -25.89 -8.28 10.42
CA ALA A 650 -27.19 -8.17 11.07
C ALA A 650 -27.07 -7.98 12.61
N LEU A 651 -28.06 -7.31 13.19
CA LEU A 651 -28.20 -7.18 14.64
C LEU A 651 -28.37 -8.56 15.29
N GLY A 652 -27.75 -8.77 16.45
CA GLY A 652 -27.76 -10.06 17.16
C GLY A 652 -26.71 -11.08 16.71
N ILE A 653 -26.02 -10.86 15.59
CA ILE A 653 -24.90 -11.72 15.14
C ILE A 653 -23.58 -11.19 15.68
N ARG A 654 -22.65 -12.02 16.13
CA ARG A 654 -21.27 -11.63 16.48
C ARG A 654 -20.29 -12.21 15.48
N ALA A 655 -19.52 -11.36 14.79
CA ALA A 655 -18.42 -11.83 13.94
C ALA A 655 -17.13 -11.96 14.77
N THR A 656 -16.47 -13.10 14.69
CA THR A 656 -15.17 -13.38 15.33
C THR A 656 -14.12 -13.60 14.26
N VAL A 657 -12.93 -13.06 14.48
CA VAL A 657 -11.82 -13.09 13.52
C VAL A 657 -10.63 -13.77 14.19
N GLU A 658 -10.16 -14.85 13.61
CA GLU A 658 -9.04 -15.65 14.11
C GLU A 658 -8.15 -16.13 12.95
N PRO A 659 -6.86 -16.43 13.17
CA PRO A 659 -6.05 -17.06 12.14
C PRO A 659 -6.44 -18.55 11.99
N PRO A 660 -6.23 -19.15 10.81
CA PRO A 660 -6.22 -20.61 10.67
C PRO A 660 -5.22 -21.26 11.63
N GLY A 661 -5.47 -22.52 11.99
CA GLY A 661 -4.42 -23.35 12.59
C GLY A 661 -3.31 -23.59 11.57
N TYR A 662 -2.06 -23.65 12.00
CA TYR A 662 -0.95 -23.95 11.09
C TYR A 662 -0.17 -25.16 11.58
N VAL A 663 0.20 -26.02 10.64
CA VAL A 663 1.14 -27.11 10.86
C VAL A 663 2.39 -26.83 10.04
N GLY A 664 3.53 -26.72 10.72
CA GLY A 664 4.81 -26.53 10.08
C GLY A 664 5.27 -27.81 9.41
N ILE A 665 5.70 -27.74 8.16
CA ILE A 665 6.16 -28.91 7.40
C ILE A 665 7.57 -28.69 6.91
N GLN A 666 8.41 -29.67 7.22
CA GLN A 666 9.77 -29.75 6.75
C GLN A 666 9.93 -30.98 5.87
N VAL A 667 10.40 -30.78 4.65
CA VAL A 667 10.64 -31.85 3.66
C VAL A 667 12.11 -32.22 3.67
N THR A 668 12.38 -33.52 3.74
CA THR A 668 13.67 -34.11 3.37
C THR A 668 13.48 -35.01 2.17
N ALA A 669 14.19 -34.74 1.07
CA ALA A 669 14.04 -35.50 -0.17
C ALA A 669 15.39 -35.88 -0.79
N ASP A 670 15.50 -37.13 -1.22
CA ASP A 670 16.60 -37.61 -2.03
C ASP A 670 16.25 -37.48 -3.52
N VAL A 671 17.14 -36.89 -4.32
CA VAL A 671 16.90 -36.59 -5.73
C VAL A 671 18.02 -37.14 -6.58
N TYR A 672 17.67 -37.94 -7.59
CA TYR A 672 18.58 -38.45 -8.60
C TYR A 672 18.53 -37.55 -9.82
N LEU A 673 19.66 -36.94 -10.17
CA LEU A 673 19.78 -36.05 -11.32
C LEU A 673 20.07 -36.82 -12.61
N GLN A 674 19.76 -36.22 -13.77
CA GLN A 674 20.22 -36.76 -15.05
C GLN A 674 21.77 -36.75 -15.10
N PRO A 675 22.42 -37.74 -15.75
CA PRO A 675 23.89 -37.85 -15.79
C PRO A 675 24.59 -36.58 -16.27
N GLN A 676 23.98 -35.86 -17.22
CA GLN A 676 24.52 -34.61 -17.77
C GLN A 676 24.62 -33.45 -16.77
N TYR A 677 23.86 -33.48 -15.67
CA TYR A 677 23.88 -32.43 -14.64
C TYR A 677 24.73 -32.78 -13.42
N GLN A 678 25.14 -34.05 -13.25
CA GLN A 678 25.90 -34.52 -12.08
C GLN A 678 27.31 -33.91 -11.95
N GLN A 679 27.90 -33.43 -13.05
CA GLN A 679 29.24 -32.82 -13.07
C GLN A 679 29.21 -31.30 -13.34
N SER A 680 28.03 -30.67 -13.31
CA SER A 680 27.87 -29.25 -13.63
C SER A 680 28.29 -28.33 -12.48
N THR A 681 28.87 -27.16 -12.79
CA THR A 681 29.18 -26.10 -11.82
C THR A 681 27.92 -25.48 -11.19
N ASP A 682 26.73 -25.77 -11.75
CA ASP A 682 25.44 -25.17 -11.40
C ASP A 682 24.63 -25.97 -10.35
N LEU A 683 25.19 -27.04 -9.77
CA LEU A 683 24.50 -27.86 -8.78
C LEU A 683 24.00 -27.06 -7.57
N SER A 684 24.78 -26.08 -7.09
CA SER A 684 24.38 -25.20 -5.99
C SER A 684 23.17 -24.33 -6.36
N TYR A 685 23.10 -23.86 -7.61
CA TYR A 685 21.96 -23.09 -8.10
C TYR A 685 20.71 -23.96 -8.22
N LEU A 686 20.83 -25.16 -8.77
CA LEU A 686 19.72 -26.12 -8.87
C LEU A 686 19.20 -26.53 -7.48
N HIS A 687 20.11 -26.75 -6.53
CA HIS A 687 19.76 -27.04 -5.13
C HIS A 687 18.91 -25.93 -4.51
N GLN A 688 19.38 -24.67 -4.63
CA GLN A 688 18.66 -23.50 -4.14
C GLN A 688 17.31 -23.31 -4.84
N LYS A 689 17.24 -23.57 -6.15
CA LYS A 689 16.02 -23.51 -6.95
C LYS A 689 14.98 -24.52 -6.45
N LEU A 690 15.35 -25.79 -6.27
CA LEU A 690 14.39 -26.81 -5.80
C LEU A 690 13.95 -26.57 -4.36
N ILE A 691 14.84 -26.09 -3.47
CA ILE A 691 14.47 -25.72 -2.10
C ILE A 691 13.47 -24.55 -2.10
N ARG A 692 13.70 -23.53 -2.94
CA ARG A 692 12.78 -22.40 -3.10
C ARG A 692 11.39 -22.86 -3.55
N GLU A 693 11.34 -23.82 -4.45
CA GLU A 693 10.09 -24.35 -4.98
C GLU A 693 9.30 -25.13 -3.93
N LEU A 694 9.98 -25.88 -3.05
CA LEU A 694 9.34 -26.48 -1.88
C LEU A 694 8.75 -25.41 -0.94
N TYR A 695 9.49 -24.33 -0.68
CA TYR A 695 8.99 -23.21 0.14
C TYR A 695 7.75 -22.54 -0.47
N GLN A 696 7.70 -22.40 -1.79
CA GLN A 696 6.56 -21.83 -2.49
C GLN A 696 5.38 -22.81 -2.53
N PHE A 697 5.63 -24.10 -2.74
CA PHE A 697 4.59 -25.11 -2.88
C PHE A 697 3.82 -25.38 -1.59
N ILE A 698 4.50 -25.41 -0.43
CA ILE A 698 3.87 -25.63 0.89
C ILE A 698 3.52 -24.29 1.56
N ASN A 699 3.31 -23.25 0.77
CA ASN A 699 2.95 -21.94 1.30
C ASN A 699 1.41 -21.84 1.49
N PRO A 700 0.91 -21.41 2.67
CA PRO A 700 -0.52 -21.25 2.90
C PRO A 700 -1.15 -20.13 2.07
N ILE A 701 -0.33 -19.20 1.57
CA ILE A 701 -0.72 -18.05 0.76
C ILE A 701 -0.62 -18.43 -0.72
N THR A 702 0.57 -18.78 -1.20
CA THR A 702 0.83 -18.95 -2.65
C THR A 702 0.98 -20.40 -3.12
N GLY A 703 0.87 -21.37 -2.21
CA GLY A 703 1.19 -22.76 -2.47
C GLY A 703 0.09 -23.57 -3.14
N GLY A 704 0.28 -24.88 -3.15
CA GLY A 704 -0.54 -25.84 -3.87
C GLY A 704 -0.32 -25.82 -5.38
N PHE A 705 -0.87 -26.81 -6.08
CA PHE A 705 -0.73 -26.94 -7.55
C PHE A 705 -1.40 -25.79 -8.32
N GLU A 706 -2.47 -25.22 -7.77
CA GLU A 706 -3.21 -24.11 -8.37
C GLU A 706 -2.63 -22.73 -7.99
N LYS A 707 -1.61 -22.69 -7.12
CA LYS A 707 -0.99 -21.46 -6.60
C LYS A 707 -1.95 -20.49 -5.89
N GLN A 708 -2.99 -21.03 -5.26
CA GLN A 708 -3.99 -20.27 -4.49
C GLN A 708 -3.82 -20.43 -2.97
N GLY A 709 -2.72 -21.04 -2.53
CA GLY A 709 -2.47 -21.37 -1.13
C GLY A 709 -2.79 -22.84 -0.83
N TRP A 710 -2.19 -23.35 0.23
CA TRP A 710 -2.46 -24.73 0.66
C TRP A 710 -3.90 -24.86 1.19
N PRO A 711 -4.73 -25.79 0.69
CA PRO A 711 -6.14 -25.87 1.11
C PRO A 711 -6.32 -26.24 2.60
N LEU A 712 -7.34 -25.67 3.25
CA LEU A 712 -7.74 -26.01 4.62
C LEU A 712 -8.07 -27.51 4.74
N GLY A 713 -7.52 -28.17 5.76
CA GLY A 713 -7.78 -29.57 6.09
C GLY A 713 -7.22 -30.60 5.09
N ARG A 714 -6.63 -30.17 3.96
CA ARG A 714 -6.01 -31.11 3.01
C ARG A 714 -4.68 -31.60 3.55
N ALA A 715 -4.59 -32.89 3.87
CA ALA A 715 -3.35 -33.54 4.28
C ALA A 715 -2.22 -33.35 3.26
N VAL A 716 -0.98 -33.20 3.74
CA VAL A 716 0.22 -33.13 2.89
C VAL A 716 0.78 -34.53 2.71
N GLN A 717 0.92 -34.98 1.47
CA GLN A 717 1.44 -36.30 1.16
C GLN A 717 2.83 -36.23 0.53
N THR A 718 3.64 -37.26 0.73
CA THR A 718 4.93 -37.38 0.03
C THR A 718 4.74 -37.45 -1.49
N SER A 719 3.63 -37.98 -1.98
CA SER A 719 3.26 -37.99 -3.40
C SER A 719 3.14 -36.59 -3.99
N ASP A 720 2.62 -35.61 -3.24
CA ASP A 720 2.54 -34.21 -3.68
C ASP A 720 3.94 -33.63 -3.95
N ILE A 721 4.88 -33.94 -3.06
CA ILE A 721 6.30 -33.52 -3.16
C ILE A 721 7.00 -34.23 -4.31
N ILE A 722 6.77 -35.53 -4.48
CA ILE A 722 7.32 -36.31 -5.59
C ILE A 722 6.83 -35.73 -6.92
N ALA A 723 5.53 -35.45 -7.05
CA ALA A 723 4.95 -34.86 -8.26
C ALA A 723 5.53 -33.48 -8.57
N LEU A 724 5.74 -32.62 -7.56
CA LEU A 724 6.40 -31.33 -7.72
C LEU A 724 7.83 -31.48 -8.26
N LEU A 725 8.63 -32.32 -7.62
CA LEU A 725 10.06 -32.46 -7.96
C LEU A 725 10.28 -33.20 -9.29
N GLN A 726 9.41 -34.14 -9.66
CA GLN A 726 9.46 -34.85 -10.94
C GLN A 726 9.15 -33.95 -12.15
N ASN A 727 8.51 -32.79 -11.94
CA ASN A 727 8.19 -31.87 -13.02
C ASN A 727 9.43 -31.14 -13.59
N TYR A 728 10.59 -31.25 -12.93
CA TYR A 728 11.85 -30.64 -13.39
C TYR A 728 12.59 -31.57 -14.33
N THR A 729 12.94 -31.08 -15.52
CA THR A 729 13.68 -31.83 -16.55
C THR A 729 15.04 -32.34 -16.09
N GLU A 730 15.65 -31.66 -15.12
CA GLU A 730 16.94 -31.96 -14.53
C GLU A 730 16.87 -33.18 -13.58
N VAL A 731 15.68 -33.49 -13.07
CA VAL A 731 15.43 -34.60 -12.14
C VAL A 731 15.10 -35.87 -12.92
N ARG A 732 15.91 -36.91 -12.74
CA ARG A 732 15.68 -38.24 -13.33
C ARG A 732 14.63 -39.03 -12.54
N SER A 733 14.77 -39.03 -11.23
CA SER A 733 13.84 -39.70 -10.31
C SER A 733 13.97 -39.14 -8.90
N VAL A 734 12.90 -39.22 -8.12
CA VAL A 734 12.87 -38.85 -6.70
C VAL A 734 12.97 -40.13 -5.88
N GLY A 735 13.91 -40.17 -4.93
CA GLY A 735 14.16 -41.28 -4.02
C GLY A 735 13.27 -41.21 -2.78
N GLN A 736 13.87 -41.33 -1.61
CA GLN A 736 13.14 -41.25 -0.34
C GLN A 736 12.70 -39.81 -0.07
N VAL A 737 11.41 -39.62 0.23
CA VAL A 737 10.83 -38.36 0.71
C VAL A 737 10.26 -38.58 2.10
N GLN A 738 10.63 -37.69 3.03
CA GLN A 738 10.18 -37.69 4.41
C GLN A 738 9.58 -36.33 4.76
N LEU A 739 8.41 -36.35 5.41
CA LEU A 739 7.78 -35.16 5.95
C LEU A 739 7.97 -35.14 7.47
N LEU A 740 8.57 -34.07 7.97
CA LEU A 740 8.71 -33.78 9.39
C LEU A 740 7.65 -32.72 9.75
N CYS A 741 6.86 -33.04 10.77
CA CYS A 741 5.73 -32.23 11.19
C CYS A 741 6.09 -31.42 12.44
N TRP A 742 5.79 -30.14 12.43
CA TRP A 742 5.95 -29.22 13.54
C TRP A 742 4.57 -28.72 13.98
N ARG A 743 4.21 -28.95 15.24
CA ARG A 743 2.93 -28.49 15.80
C ARG A 743 3.17 -27.54 16.96
N ARG A 744 2.30 -26.55 17.07
CA ARG A 744 2.29 -25.59 18.18
C ARG A 744 1.79 -26.28 19.44
N TYR A 745 2.48 -26.09 20.55
CA TYR A 745 2.06 -26.57 21.87
C TYR A 745 1.90 -25.41 22.84
N HIS A 746 1.03 -25.61 23.82
CA HIS A 746 0.79 -24.68 24.92
C HIS A 746 1.11 -25.42 26.22
N HIS A 747 2.14 -24.98 26.94
CA HIS A 747 2.46 -25.52 28.26
C HIS A 747 2.64 -24.37 29.25
N GLN A 748 1.69 -24.26 30.18
CA GLN A 748 1.58 -23.15 31.14
C GLN A 748 1.59 -21.79 30.40
N ASP A 749 2.63 -20.97 30.61
CA ASP A 749 2.81 -19.64 30.00
C ASP A 749 3.76 -19.65 28.79
N THR A 750 4.30 -20.82 28.41
CA THR A 750 5.19 -20.94 27.25
C THR A 750 4.45 -21.49 26.04
N VAL A 751 4.57 -20.77 24.93
CA VAL A 751 4.08 -21.18 23.62
C VAL A 751 5.27 -21.47 22.74
N GLY A 752 5.30 -22.67 22.17
CA GLY A 752 6.41 -23.12 21.35
C GLY A 752 5.98 -24.06 20.25
N TRP A 753 6.95 -24.47 19.43
CA TRP A 753 6.77 -25.45 18.38
C TRP A 753 7.53 -26.72 18.73
N MET A 754 6.86 -27.86 18.56
CA MET A 754 7.44 -29.17 18.80
C MET A 754 7.43 -29.97 17.50
N GLN A 755 8.59 -30.50 17.14
CA GLN A 755 8.71 -31.46 16.06
C GLN A 755 8.18 -32.82 16.52
N ILE A 756 7.30 -33.40 15.72
CA ILE A 756 6.93 -34.81 15.86
C ILE A 756 8.13 -35.64 15.38
N PRO A 757 8.74 -36.47 16.24
CA PRO A 757 10.02 -37.12 15.93
C PRO A 757 9.92 -38.20 14.85
N THR A 758 8.70 -38.63 14.50
CA THR A 758 8.47 -39.68 13.50
C THR A 758 8.23 -39.06 12.12
N PRO A 759 9.07 -39.35 11.10
CA PRO A 759 8.80 -38.95 9.73
C PRO A 759 7.50 -39.56 9.22
N MET A 760 6.69 -38.78 8.54
CA MET A 760 5.37 -39.19 8.04
C MET A 760 5.35 -39.28 6.52
N VAL A 761 4.58 -40.23 5.99
CA VAL A 761 4.23 -40.32 4.56
C VAL A 761 3.07 -39.38 4.24
N THR A 762 2.20 -39.14 5.22
CA THR A 762 1.08 -38.21 5.12
C THR A 762 0.97 -37.47 6.44
N VAL A 763 1.07 -36.13 6.39
CA VAL A 763 0.86 -35.27 7.55
C VAL A 763 -0.62 -34.88 7.58
N PRO A 764 -1.41 -35.41 8.53
CA PRO A 764 -2.82 -35.05 8.65
C PRO A 764 -2.95 -33.62 9.17
N LEU A 765 -3.89 -32.89 8.58
CA LEU A 765 -4.29 -31.53 8.96
C LEU A 765 -5.73 -31.59 9.47
N GLY A 766 -6.02 -30.89 10.57
CA GLY A 766 -7.38 -30.70 11.07
C GLY A 766 -8.21 -29.81 10.13
N GLU A 767 -9.53 -29.83 10.28
CA GLU A 767 -10.46 -29.12 9.36
C GLU A 767 -10.18 -27.61 9.22
N LEU A 768 -9.63 -26.98 10.26
CA LEU A 768 -9.27 -25.56 10.28
C LEU A 768 -7.75 -25.32 10.22
N GLU A 769 -6.96 -26.36 9.93
CA GLU A 769 -5.50 -26.28 9.82
C GLU A 769 -5.04 -26.14 8.36
N MET A 770 -3.98 -25.37 8.14
CA MET A 770 -3.27 -25.25 6.86
C MET A 770 -1.81 -25.67 7.00
N ALA A 771 -1.26 -26.23 5.93
CA ALA A 771 0.17 -26.48 5.85
C ALA A 771 0.93 -25.16 5.70
N ALA A 772 2.02 -25.03 6.45
CA ALA A 772 2.95 -23.94 6.29
C ALA A 772 4.37 -24.48 6.22
N SER A 773 5.13 -24.03 5.23
CA SER A 773 6.51 -24.43 5.08
C SER A 773 7.36 -23.98 6.26
N TRP A 774 7.97 -24.93 6.96
CA TRP A 774 8.79 -24.67 8.13
C TRP A 774 10.12 -24.01 7.76
N GLN A 775 10.40 -22.87 8.38
CA GLN A 775 11.73 -22.30 8.46
C GLN A 775 11.86 -21.51 9.75
N ASP A 776 12.95 -21.74 10.47
CA ASP A 776 13.33 -21.04 11.68
C ASP A 776 14.84 -20.71 11.61
N GLU A 777 15.31 -19.69 12.33
CA GLU A 777 16.73 -19.32 12.36
C GLU A 777 17.57 -20.36 13.12
N SER A 778 16.94 -21.06 14.07
CA SER A 778 17.60 -22.04 14.92
C SER A 778 17.48 -23.50 14.43
N ASN A 779 16.55 -23.78 13.50
CA ASN A 779 16.26 -25.13 13.01
C ASN A 779 16.41 -25.23 11.48
N PRO A 780 16.90 -26.36 10.94
CA PRO A 780 17.05 -26.54 9.52
C PRO A 780 15.68 -26.55 8.80
N GLY A 781 15.60 -25.86 7.67
CA GLY A 781 14.42 -25.87 6.79
C GLY A 781 14.38 -27.11 5.89
N HIS A 782 13.88 -26.94 4.67
CA HIS A 782 13.85 -28.02 3.69
C HIS A 782 15.25 -28.49 3.31
N THR A 783 15.39 -29.80 3.11
CA THR A 783 16.67 -30.43 2.75
C THR A 783 16.50 -31.32 1.52
N ILE A 784 17.30 -31.05 0.50
CA ILE A 784 17.41 -31.92 -0.68
C ILE A 784 18.83 -32.51 -0.71
N ARG A 785 18.92 -33.82 -0.88
CA ARG A 785 20.19 -34.53 -1.09
C ARG A 785 20.26 -35.04 -2.51
N PHE A 786 21.28 -34.61 -3.26
CA PHE A 786 21.54 -35.16 -4.57
C PHE A 786 22.33 -36.46 -4.43
N ILE A 787 21.78 -37.54 -4.98
CA ILE A 787 22.42 -38.86 -4.98
C ILE A 787 23.07 -39.10 -6.34
N SER A 788 24.37 -39.38 -6.34
CA SER A 788 25.08 -39.92 -7.50
C SER A 788 24.79 -41.43 -7.59
N LEU A 789 24.42 -41.89 -8.78
CA LEU A 789 24.41 -43.31 -9.10
C LEU A 789 25.83 -43.84 -9.30
#